data_AF-A0A9D8B206-F1
#
_entry.id   AF-A0A9D8B206-F1
#
_cell.length_a   1.000
_cell.length_b   1.000
_cell.length_c   1.000
_cell.angle_alpha   90.00
_cell.angle_beta   90.00
_cell.angle_gamma   90.00
#
_symmetry.space_group_name_H-M   'P 1'
#
loop_
_entity.id
_entity.type
_entity.pdbx_description
1 polymer ?
#
loop_
_entity_poly.entity_id
_entity_poly.type
_entity_poly.pdbx_seq_one_letter_code
_entity_poly.pdbx_strand_id
1 'polypeptide(L)'
;MLFSKTRHKSLMLCGCAALCFALALLVSGVLDPTPARAQAPAPTPVQPRIIQSDANRVVIELQVPAYTAQPRTVSGANYLALTIPDLGNTSEPGKPQLPVQGAMIGIPPGAIAALKIVADDSTRVKLNAPPLPAPAQRPDLDLNRTAPREVRSVIVPDPATYAANRLYPANVAQIGTDSKWRSQRYLTIQFYPLQYNGATRELVFHRRVRVEITFTYPRGQTREALGGAVNEGAFEPTLQSMLLNYDSAKAWRAKTAAPGARAPRATRNGDPMFRIAVNADGMYKISCAQLQAQGADPGLDPNTLKVYKKYDQTDELRIYQMWQTGDPCDSDHYIVFWGQGLDTKYTDTNAYWLTYGGANGRRVTERAGNGSGTAATEYIQTIHLEDNRYYLSTVPELEGFVHWYWQPLSSAPTVNSFSVSNLPATPLYSATLSYKLAGVTTLTHRHQIRVNAYTTPITDFVWSGKGPVTGTVSFPATYLTNDANSISVVDLLYNPAPPPDYNVTVSDNYDLAYGRAFVAMTDTLRFRQPASGAWQYTITNFTTSTLQAFDIADPLNVARIVTPTISGSAPYSYQFADDQPTAREYIALATSQYKTPASITLDAAGNLKGTNGADYIIIAYDGFVSNIQPLATFRASQIARVKTVGVQDVYDEFNDGVLDPQAIRDFLAYAYTYWTPPAPTMVLLVGDAHFDPREYCSVIGKCPQDKEDPNDPNSGIFTLPNTIFIPAPLRIVDKDRYESADDNFFVAFNDGTGDLMPQMALGRLPASSAAEVDAMVTKLTAYEQSTPAGTWRARVTFVADNAYLENGNPDGAGNFWAYSDAIAANPYYLPTSYQAHRIYYNPCDPNVYPHCALPYPYYTTPDQVRTATLAAINTGSVIVNYVGHGSMTQWAHSFFANADVDTLTNGYKLPVMLDMTCDTGFYTYPKPTLPGVGEKNVRRAGNGALAVWGATAWGYASGHDYLNRGFFESVFHNGERRIGPATMVGKALLWANDPSQTDAMKMFVLLGDPASRLQLATATYLPLILKGQ
;
A
#
# COMPACT_ATOMS: atom_id res chain seq x y z
N MET A 1 77.91 -39.08 42.30
CA MET A 1 77.63 -37.83 43.03
C MET A 1 76.64 -36.98 42.18
N LEU A 2 75.41 -36.54 42.54
CA LEU A 2 74.90 -35.96 43.81
C LEU A 2 75.02 -34.41 43.69
N PHE A 3 73.96 -33.61 43.77
CA PHE A 3 72.62 -33.81 44.35
C PHE A 3 71.56 -32.92 43.69
N SER A 4 70.30 -33.30 43.50
CA SER A 4 69.62 -34.59 43.63
C SER A 4 68.19 -34.43 43.10
N LYS A 5 67.67 -35.20 42.15
CA LYS A 5 68.20 -36.23 41.26
C LYS A 5 67.16 -36.30 40.12
N THR A 6 67.55 -35.92 38.90
CA THR A 6 67.71 -36.83 37.73
C THR A 6 66.39 -37.34 37.14
N ARG A 7 66.16 -37.39 35.82
CA ARG A 7 67.02 -37.28 34.63
C ARG A 7 66.09 -37.33 33.40
N HIS A 8 66.34 -36.50 32.38
CA HIS A 8 66.81 -36.92 31.03
C HIS A 8 65.78 -37.69 30.20
N LYS A 9 65.34 -37.20 29.04
CA LYS A 9 66.02 -36.99 27.73
C LYS A 9 65.23 -37.88 26.76
N SER A 10 64.52 -37.32 25.80
CA SER A 10 65.02 -36.95 24.46
C SER A 10 64.95 -38.10 23.46
N LEU A 11 64.44 -37.71 22.30
CA LEU A 11 64.86 -38.11 20.96
C LEU A 11 64.30 -39.40 20.33
N MET A 12 63.55 -39.14 19.26
CA MET A 12 63.80 -39.57 17.88
C MET A 12 63.47 -41.00 17.43
N LEU A 13 62.77 -40.96 16.28
CA LEU A 13 62.88 -41.78 15.07
C LEU A 13 62.10 -43.10 14.94
N CYS A 14 61.42 -43.15 13.79
CA CYS A 14 61.22 -44.27 12.88
C CYS A 14 60.28 -45.41 13.27
N GLY A 15 59.41 -45.74 12.32
CA GLY A 15 59.19 -47.14 11.94
C GLY A 15 57.74 -47.55 11.84
N CYS A 16 57.27 -47.78 10.61
CA CYS A 16 56.05 -48.50 10.28
C CYS A 16 56.00 -49.88 10.97
N ALA A 17 54.79 -50.35 11.33
CA ALA A 17 54.09 -51.46 10.68
C ALA A 17 53.22 -52.29 11.64
N ALA A 18 52.02 -52.61 11.14
CA ALA A 18 51.31 -53.88 11.28
C ALA A 18 50.45 -54.22 12.53
N LEU A 19 49.14 -54.28 12.23
CA LEU A 19 48.21 -55.40 12.45
C LEU A 19 47.50 -55.62 13.82
N CYS A 20 46.17 -55.58 13.68
CA CYS A 20 45.18 -56.56 14.14
C CYS A 20 44.69 -56.59 15.61
N PHE A 21 43.43 -56.13 15.73
CA PHE A 21 42.26 -56.88 16.24
C PHE A 21 42.43 -57.72 17.52
N ALA A 22 41.88 -57.23 18.64
CA ALA A 22 41.00 -57.99 19.54
C ALA A 22 40.41 -57.10 20.65
N LEU A 23 39.21 -57.48 21.09
CA LEU A 23 38.51 -57.14 22.34
C LEU A 23 37.68 -55.83 22.41
N ALA A 24 36.40 -55.97 22.06
CA ALA A 24 35.31 -55.47 22.90
C ALA A 24 34.10 -56.42 22.77
N LEU A 25 33.91 -57.27 23.79
CA LEU A 25 32.73 -58.11 23.99
C LEU A 25 31.88 -57.51 25.12
N LEU A 26 30.58 -57.38 24.82
CA LEU A 26 29.42 -57.60 25.69
C LEU A 26 29.12 -56.63 26.84
N VAL A 27 28.11 -55.79 26.62
CA VAL A 27 26.86 -55.87 27.40
C VAL A 27 25.69 -55.86 26.40
N SER A 28 25.15 -57.04 26.12
CA SER A 28 23.97 -57.26 25.29
C SER A 28 22.70 -57.14 26.13
N GLY A 29 22.01 -56.01 26.03
CA GLY A 29 20.59 -55.91 26.34
C GLY A 29 19.79 -56.22 25.08
N VAL A 30 19.09 -57.35 25.08
CA VAL A 30 18.13 -57.73 24.04
C VAL A 30 16.97 -56.74 24.08
N LEU A 31 16.89 -55.84 23.10
CA LEU A 31 15.66 -55.12 22.77
C LEU A 31 14.96 -55.92 21.67
N ASP A 32 13.80 -56.47 22.00
CA ASP A 32 12.88 -57.04 21.02
C ASP A 32 12.61 -56.02 19.90
N PRO A 33 12.66 -56.43 18.62
CA PRO A 33 12.19 -55.59 17.54
C PRO A 33 10.67 -55.57 17.60
N THR A 34 10.12 -54.61 18.34
CA THR A 34 8.74 -54.20 18.12
C THR A 34 8.64 -53.74 16.66
N PRO A 35 7.77 -54.32 15.83
CA PRO A 35 7.57 -53.80 14.48
C PRO A 35 7.16 -52.34 14.62
N ALA A 36 7.85 -51.46 13.89
CA ALA A 36 7.47 -50.07 13.78
C ALA A 36 5.97 -50.04 13.45
N ARG A 37 5.16 -49.66 14.45
CA ARG A 37 3.73 -49.46 14.27
C ARG A 37 3.64 -48.42 13.16
N ALA A 38 3.13 -48.83 11.99
CA ALA A 38 2.89 -47.92 10.88
C ALA A 38 2.20 -46.69 11.47
N GLN A 39 2.93 -45.58 11.46
CA GLN A 39 2.40 -44.29 11.90
C GLN A 39 1.16 -44.08 11.04
N ALA A 40 -0.01 -43.89 11.67
CA ALA A 40 -1.22 -43.62 10.91
C ALA A 40 -0.89 -42.48 9.93
N PRO A 41 -1.30 -42.58 8.64
CA PRO A 41 -1.02 -41.52 7.68
C PRO A 41 -1.47 -40.20 8.30
N ALA A 42 -0.58 -39.21 8.28
CA ALA A 42 -0.91 -37.88 8.77
C ALA A 42 -2.23 -37.43 8.13
N PRO A 43 -3.16 -36.84 8.89
CA PRO A 43 -4.42 -36.38 8.32
C PRO A 43 -4.08 -35.41 7.17
N THR A 44 -4.45 -35.80 5.95
CA THR A 44 -4.26 -34.95 4.78
C THR A 44 -5.33 -33.87 4.82
N PRO A 45 -4.97 -32.57 4.65
CA PRO A 45 -5.97 -31.52 4.61
C PRO A 45 -7.06 -31.82 3.59
N VAL A 46 -8.29 -31.42 3.92
CA VAL A 46 -9.42 -31.56 3.00
C VAL A 46 -9.19 -30.64 1.80
N GLN A 47 -8.87 -31.22 0.65
CA GLN A 47 -8.53 -30.50 -0.58
C GLN A 47 -9.28 -31.10 -1.78
N PRO A 48 -9.74 -30.29 -2.74
CA PRO A 48 -10.25 -30.79 -4.01
C PRO A 48 -9.16 -31.55 -4.76
N ARG A 49 -9.52 -32.63 -5.46
CA ARG A 49 -8.59 -33.45 -6.25
C ARG A 49 -8.93 -33.44 -7.74
N ILE A 50 -7.90 -33.45 -8.59
CA ILE A 50 -8.07 -33.69 -10.03
C ILE A 50 -8.44 -35.15 -10.26
N ILE A 51 -9.52 -35.36 -11.00
CA ILE A 51 -9.92 -36.66 -11.55
C ILE A 51 -9.44 -36.78 -13.01
N GLN A 52 -9.57 -35.69 -13.78
CA GLN A 52 -9.14 -35.60 -15.17
C GLN A 52 -8.75 -34.16 -15.47
N SER A 53 -7.68 -33.95 -16.24
CA SER A 53 -7.32 -32.63 -16.76
C SER A 53 -6.73 -32.78 -18.15
N ASP A 54 -7.40 -32.18 -19.14
CA ASP A 54 -6.95 -32.13 -20.51
C ASP A 54 -7.45 -30.84 -21.19
N ALA A 55 -7.10 -30.67 -22.46
CA ALA A 55 -7.38 -29.45 -23.21
C ALA A 55 -8.86 -29.18 -23.51
N ASN A 56 -9.74 -30.14 -23.25
CA ASN A 56 -11.18 -30.02 -23.45
C ASN A 56 -11.93 -29.87 -22.11
N ARG A 57 -11.38 -30.40 -21.01
CA ARG A 57 -12.03 -30.32 -19.70
C ARG A 57 -11.10 -30.53 -18.51
N VAL A 58 -11.55 -30.04 -17.36
CA VAL A 58 -11.01 -30.35 -16.03
C VAL A 58 -12.12 -30.91 -15.16
N VAL A 59 -11.91 -32.08 -14.57
CA VAL A 59 -12.84 -32.72 -13.64
C VAL A 59 -12.22 -32.71 -12.25
N ILE A 60 -12.91 -32.08 -11.30
CA ILE A 60 -12.47 -31.89 -9.92
C ILE A 60 -13.48 -32.54 -8.99
N GLU A 61 -13.02 -33.15 -7.91
CA GLU A 61 -13.87 -33.69 -6.87
C GLU A 61 -13.46 -33.18 -5.49
N LEU A 62 -14.42 -32.67 -4.74
CA LEU A 62 -14.29 -32.40 -3.31
C LEU A 62 -14.99 -33.50 -2.53
N GLN A 63 -14.30 -34.06 -1.54
CA GLN A 63 -14.87 -34.97 -0.56
C GLN A 63 -14.53 -34.45 0.83
N VAL A 64 -15.55 -34.28 1.68
CA VAL A 64 -15.39 -33.70 3.01
C VAL A 64 -15.76 -34.70 4.12
N PRO A 65 -15.14 -34.58 5.32
CA PRO A 65 -15.60 -35.30 6.50
C PRO A 65 -16.94 -34.74 7.00
N ALA A 66 -17.50 -35.37 8.03
CA ALA A 66 -18.70 -34.85 8.68
C ALA A 66 -18.44 -33.46 9.29
N TYR A 67 -19.45 -32.58 9.18
CA TYR A 67 -19.42 -31.29 9.86
C TYR A 67 -19.66 -31.45 11.37
N THR A 68 -19.17 -30.49 12.15
CA THR A 68 -19.55 -30.34 13.55
C THR A 68 -20.49 -29.15 13.71
N ALA A 69 -21.40 -29.23 14.68
CA ALA A 69 -22.35 -28.17 14.99
C ALA A 69 -22.22 -27.82 16.46
N GLN A 70 -21.69 -26.64 16.75
CA GLN A 70 -21.52 -26.14 18.12
C GLN A 70 -22.58 -25.08 18.44
N PRO A 71 -23.36 -25.22 19.52
CA PRO A 71 -24.28 -24.18 19.97
C PRO A 71 -23.53 -22.87 20.27
N ARG A 72 -24.09 -21.74 19.83
CA ARG A 72 -23.61 -20.39 20.13
C ARG A 72 -24.78 -19.51 20.53
N THR A 73 -24.63 -18.75 21.62
CA THR A 73 -25.61 -17.75 22.01
C THR A 73 -25.05 -16.36 21.72
N VAL A 74 -25.77 -15.59 20.90
CA VAL A 74 -25.39 -14.23 20.50
C VAL A 74 -26.58 -13.32 20.76
N SER A 75 -26.39 -12.29 21.59
CA SER A 75 -27.43 -11.33 21.97
C SER A 75 -28.74 -12.00 22.45
N GLY A 76 -28.61 -13.10 23.19
CA GLY A 76 -29.73 -13.90 23.72
C GLY A 76 -30.39 -14.87 22.73
N ALA A 77 -29.99 -14.88 21.46
CA ALA A 77 -30.47 -15.83 20.44
C ALA A 77 -29.50 -17.00 20.25
N ASN A 78 -30.05 -18.20 20.01
CA ASN A 78 -29.28 -19.42 19.81
C ASN A 78 -29.03 -19.70 18.32
N TYR A 79 -27.78 -20.01 18.01
CA TYR A 79 -27.26 -20.33 16.68
C TYR A 79 -26.41 -21.60 16.72
N LEU A 80 -26.05 -22.11 15.54
CA LEU A 80 -25.07 -23.18 15.37
C LEU A 80 -23.84 -22.67 14.61
N ALA A 81 -22.66 -22.73 15.22
CA ALA A 81 -21.41 -22.63 14.49
C ALA A 81 -21.15 -23.97 13.79
N LEU A 82 -21.23 -23.98 12.46
CA LEU A 82 -21.02 -25.16 11.62
C LEU A 82 -19.59 -25.14 11.10
N THR A 83 -18.82 -26.21 11.33
CA THR A 83 -17.42 -26.29 10.89
C THR A 83 -17.14 -27.62 10.23
N ILE A 84 -16.26 -27.62 9.24
CA ILE A 84 -15.62 -28.81 8.68
C ILE A 84 -14.11 -28.60 8.87
N PRO A 85 -13.36 -29.59 9.40
CA PRO A 85 -11.92 -29.47 9.54
C PRO A 85 -11.23 -29.03 8.23
N ASP A 86 -10.24 -28.14 8.36
CA ASP A 86 -9.44 -27.55 7.28
C ASP A 86 -10.15 -26.60 6.30
N LEU A 87 -11.48 -26.47 6.38
CA LEU A 87 -12.23 -25.50 5.60
C LEU A 87 -12.39 -24.20 6.38
N GLY A 88 -12.27 -23.05 5.71
CA GLY A 88 -12.75 -21.80 6.28
C GLY A 88 -14.25 -21.64 6.03
N ASN A 89 -14.76 -20.42 6.24
CA ASN A 89 -16.20 -20.16 6.17
C ASN A 89 -16.51 -18.98 5.27
N THR A 90 -17.70 -18.97 4.68
CA THR A 90 -18.27 -17.79 4.03
C THR A 90 -18.30 -16.62 5.01
N SER A 91 -17.88 -15.44 4.57
CA SER A 91 -17.65 -14.30 5.45
C SER A 91 -18.49 -13.06 5.10
N GLU A 92 -19.48 -13.19 4.21
CA GLU A 92 -20.44 -12.13 3.89
C GLU A 92 -21.25 -11.68 5.13
N PRO A 93 -21.07 -10.44 5.62
CA PRO A 93 -21.62 -10.00 6.90
C PRO A 93 -23.12 -10.24 7.03
N GLY A 94 -23.53 -10.83 8.15
CA GLY A 94 -24.91 -11.12 8.50
C GLY A 94 -25.56 -12.31 7.77
N LYS A 95 -24.94 -12.87 6.72
CA LYS A 95 -25.42 -14.12 6.10
C LYS A 95 -24.95 -15.34 6.91
N PRO A 96 -25.58 -16.52 6.75
CA PRO A 96 -25.12 -17.76 7.39
C PRO A 96 -23.63 -18.00 7.14
N GLN A 97 -22.84 -18.15 8.19
CA GLN A 97 -21.44 -18.54 8.12
C GLN A 97 -21.36 -20.05 7.90
N LEU A 98 -20.98 -20.48 6.70
CA LEU A 98 -20.96 -21.88 6.28
C LEU A 98 -19.58 -22.28 5.75
N PRO A 99 -19.12 -23.52 5.96
CA PRO A 99 -17.85 -24.00 5.42
C PRO A 99 -17.75 -23.85 3.89
N VAL A 100 -16.59 -23.40 3.42
CA VAL A 100 -16.28 -23.18 2.01
C VAL A 100 -14.90 -23.75 1.69
N GLN A 101 -14.75 -24.29 0.49
CA GLN A 101 -13.45 -24.74 -0.03
C GLN A 101 -13.24 -24.19 -1.43
N GLY A 102 -12.12 -23.51 -1.62
CA GLY A 102 -11.65 -23.01 -2.89
C GLY A 102 -10.67 -23.95 -3.59
N ALA A 103 -10.54 -23.79 -4.90
CA ALA A 103 -9.43 -24.30 -5.69
C ALA A 103 -9.08 -23.33 -6.83
N MET A 104 -7.82 -23.35 -7.26
CA MET A 104 -7.38 -22.66 -8.46
C MET A 104 -7.00 -23.68 -9.53
N ILE A 105 -7.50 -23.49 -10.75
CA ILE A 105 -7.11 -24.31 -11.91
C ILE A 105 -6.64 -23.43 -13.06
N GLY A 106 -5.62 -23.87 -13.78
CA GLY A 106 -5.22 -23.26 -15.04
C GLY A 106 -6.13 -23.71 -16.17
N ILE A 107 -6.46 -22.79 -17.08
CA ILE A 107 -7.31 -23.05 -18.25
C ILE A 107 -6.65 -22.59 -19.55
N PRO A 108 -7.01 -23.17 -20.71
CA PRO A 108 -6.51 -22.73 -22.00
C PRO A 108 -6.76 -21.23 -22.29
N PRO A 109 -5.80 -20.54 -22.90
CA PRO A 109 -6.01 -19.18 -23.40
C PRO A 109 -7.21 -19.15 -24.36
N GLY A 110 -8.07 -18.13 -24.22
CA GLY A 110 -9.24 -17.93 -25.08
C GLY A 110 -10.40 -18.92 -24.91
N ALA A 111 -10.28 -19.94 -24.06
CA ALA A 111 -11.38 -20.85 -23.77
C ALA A 111 -12.54 -20.15 -23.04
N ILE A 112 -13.77 -20.49 -23.40
CA ILE A 112 -14.97 -20.19 -22.62
C ILE A 112 -15.23 -21.42 -21.74
N ALA A 113 -15.18 -21.22 -20.43
CA ALA A 113 -15.37 -22.27 -19.44
C ALA A 113 -16.83 -22.37 -19.00
N ALA A 114 -17.34 -23.59 -18.86
CA ALA A 114 -18.64 -23.86 -18.28
C ALA A 114 -18.54 -24.96 -17.23
N LEU A 115 -19.08 -24.72 -16.03
CA LEU A 115 -19.10 -25.68 -14.93
C LEU A 115 -20.41 -26.47 -14.91
N LYS A 116 -20.29 -27.78 -14.76
CA LYS A 116 -21.41 -28.71 -14.57
C LYS A 116 -21.15 -29.59 -13.34
N ILE A 117 -22.16 -29.75 -12.48
CA ILE A 117 -22.12 -30.75 -11.41
C ILE A 117 -22.41 -32.11 -12.04
N VAL A 118 -21.48 -33.05 -11.92
CA VAL A 118 -21.58 -34.40 -12.52
C VAL A 118 -21.85 -35.50 -11.48
N ALA A 119 -21.59 -35.22 -10.20
CA ALA A 119 -22.05 -36.05 -9.09
C ALA A 119 -22.20 -35.19 -7.82
N ASP A 120 -23.24 -35.47 -7.04
CA ASP A 120 -23.50 -34.85 -5.73
C ASP A 120 -24.09 -35.90 -4.79
N ASP A 121 -23.37 -36.23 -3.72
CA ASP A 121 -23.84 -37.08 -2.62
C ASP A 121 -24.22 -36.19 -1.44
N SER A 122 -25.52 -35.94 -1.28
CA SER A 122 -26.04 -34.99 -0.31
C SER A 122 -27.14 -35.53 0.58
N THR A 123 -27.20 -34.99 1.79
CA THR A 123 -28.21 -35.31 2.81
C THR A 123 -28.86 -34.04 3.32
N ARG A 124 -30.12 -34.12 3.73
CA ARG A 124 -30.91 -33.00 4.23
C ARG A 124 -31.23 -33.19 5.71
N VAL A 125 -30.96 -32.18 6.52
CA VAL A 125 -31.16 -32.21 7.97
C VAL A 125 -31.85 -30.93 8.41
N LYS A 126 -32.94 -31.07 9.18
CA LYS A 126 -33.59 -29.92 9.80
C LYS A 126 -32.82 -29.50 11.06
N LEU A 127 -32.37 -28.26 11.12
CA LEU A 127 -31.63 -27.73 12.27
C LEU A 127 -32.58 -27.27 13.37
N ASN A 128 -32.15 -27.45 14.63
CA ASN A 128 -32.86 -26.97 15.81
C ASN A 128 -32.64 -25.47 16.07
N ALA A 129 -31.52 -24.92 15.59
CA ALA A 129 -31.19 -23.50 15.59
C ALA A 129 -30.53 -23.13 14.25
N PRO A 130 -30.68 -21.88 13.77
CA PRO A 130 -30.11 -21.48 12.49
C PRO A 130 -28.57 -21.34 12.57
N PRO A 131 -27.84 -21.43 11.45
CA PRO A 131 -26.39 -21.22 11.45
C PRO A 131 -26.01 -19.82 11.94
N LEU A 132 -24.83 -19.70 12.55
CA LEU A 132 -24.28 -18.43 13.03
C LEU A 132 -24.12 -17.42 11.88
N PRO A 133 -24.51 -16.14 12.03
CA PRO A 133 -24.23 -15.13 11.01
C PRO A 133 -22.74 -14.77 10.97
N ALA A 134 -22.20 -14.47 9.79
CA ALA A 134 -20.85 -13.94 9.67
C ALA A 134 -20.74 -12.55 10.35
N PRO A 135 -19.64 -12.27 11.07
CA PRO A 135 -19.47 -11.02 11.80
C PRO A 135 -19.24 -9.82 10.88
N ALA A 136 -19.54 -8.62 11.36
CA ALA A 136 -19.16 -7.34 10.78
C ALA A 136 -18.28 -6.57 11.78
N GLN A 137 -17.24 -5.88 11.31
CA GLN A 137 -16.53 -4.92 12.15
C GLN A 137 -17.32 -3.61 12.28
N ARG A 138 -17.22 -3.00 13.46
CA ARG A 138 -17.68 -1.65 13.77
C ARG A 138 -16.56 -0.91 14.50
N PRO A 139 -15.97 0.13 13.88
CA PRO A 139 -14.99 0.97 14.57
C PRO A 139 -15.68 1.85 15.62
N ASP A 140 -15.06 1.97 16.79
CA ASP A 140 -15.39 2.99 17.79
C ASP A 140 -14.54 4.24 17.50
N LEU A 141 -15.17 5.25 16.91
CA LEU A 141 -14.50 6.44 16.39
C LEU A 141 -14.21 7.45 17.51
N ASP A 142 -12.99 7.99 17.50
CA ASP A 142 -12.58 9.14 18.33
C ASP A 142 -11.84 10.13 17.43
N LEU A 143 -12.40 11.32 17.24
CA LEU A 143 -11.80 12.36 16.37
C LEU A 143 -10.48 12.94 16.89
N ASN A 144 -10.08 12.60 18.11
CA ASN A 144 -8.78 12.99 18.65
C ASN A 144 -7.64 12.03 18.25
N ARG A 145 -7.94 10.95 17.51
CA ARG A 145 -6.96 9.91 17.14
C ARG A 145 -7.03 9.62 15.64
N THR A 146 -5.89 9.30 15.04
CA THR A 146 -5.80 8.82 13.64
C THR A 146 -6.35 7.40 13.47
N ALA A 147 -6.40 6.62 14.55
CA ALA A 147 -6.97 5.28 14.59
C ALA A 147 -8.13 5.22 15.62
N PRO A 148 -9.21 4.45 15.36
CA PRO A 148 -10.28 4.24 16.31
C PRO A 148 -9.72 3.63 17.60
N ARG A 149 -10.41 3.86 18.71
CA ARG A 149 -9.99 3.31 20.00
C ARG A 149 -10.03 1.79 20.01
N GLU A 150 -11.02 1.23 19.32
CA GLU A 150 -11.28 -0.19 19.24
C GLU A 150 -12.06 -0.50 17.96
N VAL A 151 -11.82 -1.66 17.35
CA VAL A 151 -12.66 -2.20 16.29
C VAL A 151 -13.37 -3.42 16.84
N ARG A 152 -14.70 -3.33 17.01
CA ARG A 152 -15.50 -4.41 17.58
C ARG A 152 -16.12 -5.24 16.49
N SER A 153 -16.08 -6.56 16.65
CA SER A 153 -16.87 -7.46 15.80
C SER A 153 -18.27 -7.59 16.37
N VAL A 154 -19.29 -7.34 15.54
CA VAL A 154 -20.70 -7.51 15.86
C VAL A 154 -21.33 -8.55 14.94
N ILE A 155 -22.23 -9.36 15.50
CA ILE A 155 -22.95 -10.39 14.75
C ILE A 155 -24.40 -9.94 14.65
N VAL A 156 -24.81 -9.55 13.44
CA VAL A 156 -26.17 -9.09 13.14
C VAL A 156 -26.72 -9.93 11.99
N PRO A 157 -27.76 -10.75 12.17
CA PRO A 157 -28.30 -11.58 11.10
C PRO A 157 -28.95 -10.71 10.02
N ASP A 158 -28.72 -11.05 8.75
CA ASP A 158 -29.44 -10.49 7.60
C ASP A 158 -30.87 -11.07 7.57
N PRO A 159 -31.91 -10.27 7.89
CA PRO A 159 -33.28 -10.76 7.93
C PRO A 159 -33.74 -11.33 6.59
N ALA A 160 -33.27 -10.77 5.48
CA ALA A 160 -33.68 -11.20 4.14
C ALA A 160 -33.17 -12.61 3.84
N THR A 161 -31.93 -12.94 4.20
CA THR A 161 -31.39 -14.29 4.00
C THR A 161 -31.99 -15.30 4.97
N TYR A 162 -32.16 -14.96 6.25
CA TYR A 162 -32.70 -15.89 7.24
C TYR A 162 -34.22 -16.13 7.12
N ALA A 163 -34.96 -15.25 6.44
CA ALA A 163 -36.38 -15.44 6.14
C ALA A 163 -36.67 -16.07 4.76
N ALA A 164 -35.69 -16.14 3.87
CA ALA A 164 -35.93 -16.58 2.50
C ALA A 164 -36.11 -18.10 2.37
N ASN A 165 -37.08 -18.51 1.55
CA ASN A 165 -37.28 -19.91 1.16
C ASN A 165 -36.42 -20.28 -0.07
N ARG A 166 -35.11 -20.17 0.07
CA ARG A 166 -34.11 -20.55 -0.93
C ARG A 166 -32.84 -21.02 -0.23
N LEU A 167 -32.03 -21.83 -0.90
CA LEU A 167 -30.73 -22.25 -0.39
C LEU A 167 -29.71 -21.11 -0.46
N TYR A 168 -28.91 -20.97 0.59
CA TYR A 168 -27.73 -20.13 0.66
C TYR A 168 -26.50 -20.97 1.05
N PRO A 169 -25.38 -20.87 0.33
CA PRO A 169 -25.25 -20.25 -0.99
C PRO A 169 -26.17 -20.92 -2.01
N ALA A 170 -26.48 -20.25 -3.13
CA ALA A 170 -27.45 -20.77 -4.09
C ALA A 170 -26.96 -22.02 -4.85
N ASN A 171 -25.66 -22.05 -5.17
CA ASN A 171 -25.00 -23.15 -5.87
C ASN A 171 -24.13 -23.95 -4.90
N VAL A 172 -24.03 -25.27 -5.07
CA VAL A 172 -23.08 -26.12 -4.31
C VAL A 172 -21.64 -25.99 -4.83
N ALA A 173 -21.47 -25.60 -6.10
CA ALA A 173 -20.18 -25.24 -6.66
C ALA A 173 -20.35 -24.19 -7.77
N GLN A 174 -19.38 -23.28 -7.92
CA GLN A 174 -19.42 -22.25 -8.96
C GLN A 174 -18.01 -21.81 -9.39
N ILE A 175 -17.92 -21.26 -10.61
CA ILE A 175 -16.75 -20.53 -11.07
C ILE A 175 -16.77 -19.16 -10.39
N GLY A 176 -15.68 -18.80 -9.73
CA GLY A 176 -15.44 -17.48 -9.18
C GLY A 176 -14.75 -16.57 -10.20
N THR A 177 -13.49 -16.25 -9.94
CA THR A 177 -12.65 -15.39 -10.78
C THR A 177 -12.21 -16.10 -12.05
N ASP A 178 -12.27 -15.40 -13.19
CA ASP A 178 -11.57 -15.75 -14.43
C ASP A 178 -10.55 -14.65 -14.73
N SER A 179 -9.26 -14.95 -14.52
CA SER A 179 -8.20 -13.97 -14.68
C SER A 179 -6.85 -14.62 -15.02
N LYS A 180 -5.76 -13.86 -14.92
CA LYS A 180 -4.41 -14.28 -15.27
C LYS A 180 -3.46 -14.03 -14.11
N TRP A 181 -2.66 -15.06 -13.83
CA TRP A 181 -1.50 -14.96 -12.96
C TRP A 181 -0.27 -15.21 -13.81
N ARG A 182 0.41 -14.12 -14.14
CA ARG A 182 1.46 -14.05 -15.14
C ARG A 182 0.96 -14.57 -16.50
N SER A 183 1.67 -15.50 -17.14
CA SER A 183 1.22 -16.12 -18.40
C SER A 183 0.12 -17.18 -18.23
N GLN A 184 -0.22 -17.56 -16.99
CA GLN A 184 -1.25 -18.55 -16.72
C GLN A 184 -2.63 -17.89 -16.60
N ARG A 185 -3.56 -18.19 -17.50
CA ARG A 185 -4.98 -17.95 -17.24
C ARG A 185 -5.51 -18.99 -16.26
N TYR A 186 -6.26 -18.57 -15.26
CA TYR A 186 -6.80 -19.44 -14.22
C TYR A 186 -8.26 -19.13 -13.92
N LEU A 187 -8.94 -20.13 -13.35
CA LEU A 187 -10.24 -19.98 -12.69
C LEU A 187 -10.10 -20.28 -11.21
N THR A 188 -10.81 -19.54 -10.36
CA THR A 188 -11.13 -20.04 -9.02
C THR A 188 -12.44 -20.82 -9.06
N ILE A 189 -12.48 -21.94 -8.34
CA ILE A 189 -13.65 -22.80 -8.20
C ILE A 189 -14.01 -22.84 -6.71
N GLN A 190 -15.23 -22.41 -6.39
CA GLN A 190 -15.77 -22.44 -5.03
C GLN A 190 -16.66 -23.67 -4.85
N PHE A 191 -16.48 -24.39 -3.76
CA PHE A 191 -17.34 -25.46 -3.30
C PHE A 191 -17.98 -25.10 -1.96
N TYR A 192 -19.27 -25.38 -1.82
CA TYR A 192 -20.07 -25.11 -0.63
C TYR A 192 -20.64 -26.42 -0.10
N PRO A 193 -19.89 -27.16 0.74
CA PRO A 193 -20.35 -28.45 1.26
C PRO A 193 -21.62 -28.36 2.11
N LEU A 194 -21.95 -27.16 2.62
CA LEU A 194 -23.19 -26.89 3.34
C LEU A 194 -23.99 -25.80 2.63
N GLN A 195 -25.29 -26.05 2.41
CA GLN A 195 -26.25 -25.04 1.99
C GLN A 195 -27.40 -24.96 3.02
N TYR A 196 -27.90 -23.76 3.31
CA TYR A 196 -28.94 -23.54 4.32
C TYR A 196 -30.16 -22.82 3.73
N ASN A 197 -31.37 -23.28 4.06
CA ASN A 197 -32.63 -22.58 3.74
C ASN A 197 -33.21 -21.93 5.00
N GLY A 198 -33.28 -20.59 4.99
CA GLY A 198 -33.72 -19.78 6.13
C GLY A 198 -35.16 -20.05 6.57
N ALA A 199 -36.10 -20.10 5.63
CA ALA A 199 -37.52 -20.28 5.93
C ALA A 199 -37.85 -21.67 6.51
N THR A 200 -37.19 -22.72 6.01
CA THR A 200 -37.48 -24.12 6.40
C THR A 200 -36.56 -24.65 7.51
N ARG A 201 -35.45 -23.93 7.78
CA ARG A 201 -34.33 -24.35 8.65
C ARG A 201 -33.66 -25.65 8.22
N GLU A 202 -33.67 -25.92 6.93
CA GLU A 202 -33.07 -27.12 6.37
C GLU A 202 -31.63 -26.87 5.95
N LEU A 203 -30.71 -27.72 6.39
CA LEU A 203 -29.32 -27.78 5.98
C LEU A 203 -29.14 -28.94 4.99
N VAL A 204 -28.54 -28.65 3.83
CA VAL A 204 -28.09 -29.66 2.87
C VAL A 204 -26.60 -29.85 3.07
N PHE A 205 -26.17 -31.08 3.38
CA PHE A 205 -24.77 -31.46 3.52
C PHE A 205 -24.34 -32.32 2.35
N HIS A 206 -23.43 -31.78 1.53
CA HIS A 206 -22.83 -32.39 0.36
C HIS A 206 -21.51 -33.05 0.75
N ARG A 207 -21.53 -34.36 1.01
CA ARG A 207 -20.36 -35.12 1.43
C ARG A 207 -19.33 -35.26 0.31
N ARG A 208 -19.82 -35.33 -0.93
CA ARG A 208 -18.99 -35.45 -2.13
C ARG A 208 -19.63 -34.70 -3.29
N VAL A 209 -18.85 -33.80 -3.88
CA VAL A 209 -19.25 -33.01 -5.05
C VAL A 209 -18.21 -33.18 -6.14
N ARG A 210 -18.64 -33.61 -7.33
CA ARG A 210 -17.78 -33.68 -8.52
C ARG A 210 -18.29 -32.69 -9.56
N VAL A 211 -17.39 -31.85 -10.05
CA VAL A 211 -17.65 -30.87 -11.09
C VAL A 211 -16.80 -31.15 -12.33
N GLU A 212 -17.39 -30.93 -13.50
CA GLU A 212 -16.70 -30.91 -14.79
C GLU A 212 -16.72 -29.48 -15.32
N ILE A 213 -15.53 -28.93 -15.58
CA ILE A 213 -15.33 -27.66 -16.24
C ILE A 213 -14.96 -27.97 -17.70
N THR A 214 -15.86 -27.63 -18.63
CA THR A 214 -15.65 -27.85 -20.07
C THR A 214 -15.11 -26.60 -20.74
N PHE A 215 -14.27 -26.78 -21.75
CA PHE A 215 -13.67 -25.70 -22.53
C PHE A 215 -14.24 -25.71 -23.94
N THR A 216 -14.83 -24.57 -24.33
CA THR A 216 -15.26 -24.32 -25.70
C THR A 216 -14.50 -23.12 -26.25
N TYR A 217 -14.38 -23.02 -27.58
CA TYR A 217 -13.63 -21.93 -28.22
C TYR A 217 -14.54 -21.18 -29.18
N PRO A 218 -14.43 -19.84 -29.25
CA PRO A 218 -15.11 -19.05 -30.27
C PRO A 218 -14.78 -19.56 -31.68
N ARG A 219 -15.75 -19.49 -32.60
CA ARG A 219 -15.62 -19.99 -33.98
C ARG A 219 -14.38 -19.38 -34.66
N GLY A 220 -13.48 -20.23 -35.15
CA GLY A 220 -12.27 -19.81 -35.85
C GLY A 220 -11.03 -19.64 -34.98
N GLN A 221 -11.12 -19.84 -33.66
CA GLN A 221 -9.96 -19.89 -32.78
C GLN A 221 -9.66 -21.32 -32.35
N THR A 222 -8.37 -21.69 -32.30
CA THR A 222 -7.90 -22.97 -31.77
C THR A 222 -6.97 -22.73 -30.59
N ARG A 223 -6.83 -23.73 -29.72
CA ARG A 223 -5.89 -23.70 -28.58
C ARG A 223 -4.48 -23.30 -29.02
N GLU A 224 -3.98 -23.94 -30.07
CA GLU A 224 -2.62 -23.74 -30.59
C GLU A 224 -2.41 -22.32 -31.14
N ALA A 225 -3.47 -21.67 -31.60
CA ALA A 225 -3.41 -20.31 -32.11
C ALA A 225 -3.41 -19.24 -30.99
N LEU A 226 -3.82 -19.60 -29.77
CA LEU A 226 -4.05 -18.66 -28.67
C LEU A 226 -2.98 -18.73 -27.56
N GLY A 227 -2.05 -19.68 -27.62
CA GLY A 227 -1.00 -19.83 -26.60
C GLY A 227 0.09 -20.86 -26.93
N GLY A 228 1.10 -20.94 -26.06
CA GLY A 228 2.23 -21.87 -26.13
C GLY A 228 2.87 -22.09 -24.75
N ALA A 229 3.83 -23.01 -24.63
CA ALA A 229 4.50 -23.27 -23.36
C ALA A 229 5.40 -22.08 -22.97
N VAL A 230 4.93 -21.24 -22.05
CA VAL A 230 5.71 -20.17 -21.42
C VAL A 230 6.32 -20.70 -20.13
N ASN A 231 7.64 -20.57 -20.01
CA ASN A 231 8.39 -20.89 -18.79
C ASN A 231 8.57 -19.60 -17.97
N GLU A 232 8.02 -19.61 -16.75
CA GLU A 232 8.04 -18.49 -15.80
C GLU A 232 9.28 -18.50 -14.90
N GLY A 233 10.25 -19.37 -15.16
CA GLY A 233 11.53 -19.44 -14.47
C GLY A 233 11.36 -19.68 -12.98
N ALA A 234 11.88 -18.76 -12.17
CA ALA A 234 11.84 -18.87 -10.70
C ALA A 234 10.41 -18.80 -10.10
N PHE A 235 9.40 -18.45 -10.89
CA PHE A 235 8.01 -18.39 -10.44
C PHE A 235 7.24 -19.72 -10.64
N GLU A 236 7.81 -20.69 -11.37
CA GLU A 236 7.16 -21.99 -11.59
C GLU A 236 6.76 -22.73 -10.30
N PRO A 237 7.60 -22.77 -9.23
CA PRO A 237 7.21 -23.42 -7.99
C PRO A 237 5.97 -22.79 -7.36
N THR A 238 5.81 -21.46 -7.42
CA THR A 238 4.63 -20.76 -6.91
C THR A 238 3.36 -21.15 -7.68
N LEU A 239 3.43 -21.25 -9.01
CA LEU A 239 2.31 -21.74 -9.81
C LEU A 239 2.00 -23.21 -9.52
N GLN A 240 3.02 -24.04 -9.32
CA GLN A 240 2.86 -25.45 -9.01
C GLN A 240 2.19 -25.67 -7.65
N SER A 241 2.51 -24.85 -6.66
CA SER A 241 1.88 -24.92 -5.32
C SER A 241 0.39 -24.62 -5.35
N MET A 242 -0.07 -23.77 -6.27
CA MET A 242 -1.43 -23.25 -6.24
C MET A 242 -2.38 -23.83 -7.29
N LEU A 243 -1.87 -24.16 -8.49
CA LEU A 243 -2.70 -24.68 -9.57
C LEU A 243 -2.90 -26.19 -9.36
N LEU A 244 -4.13 -26.57 -9.03
CA LEU A 244 -4.48 -27.95 -8.77
C LEU A 244 -4.20 -28.88 -9.98
N ASN A 245 -4.24 -28.33 -11.21
CA ASN A 245 -3.90 -29.02 -12.45
C ASN A 245 -2.63 -28.49 -13.13
N TYR A 246 -1.64 -28.00 -12.36
CA TYR A 246 -0.39 -27.41 -12.86
C TYR A 246 0.23 -28.18 -14.04
N ASP A 247 0.32 -29.52 -13.95
CA ASP A 247 0.97 -30.34 -14.97
C ASP A 247 0.32 -30.25 -16.35
N SER A 248 -1.00 -30.07 -16.40
CA SER A 248 -1.72 -29.84 -17.66
C SER A 248 -1.70 -28.35 -18.02
N ALA A 249 -1.90 -27.49 -17.02
CA ALA A 249 -1.98 -26.04 -17.17
C ALA A 249 -0.70 -25.38 -17.70
N LYS A 250 0.49 -25.92 -17.41
CA LYS A 250 1.76 -25.37 -17.90
C LYS A 250 1.89 -25.39 -19.43
N ALA A 251 1.14 -26.26 -20.11
CA ALA A 251 1.04 -26.28 -21.57
C ALA A 251 0.02 -25.26 -22.12
N TRP A 252 -0.74 -24.58 -21.25
CA TRP A 252 -1.87 -23.72 -21.55
C TRP A 252 -1.61 -22.28 -21.15
N ARG A 253 -0.49 -21.73 -21.61
CA ARG A 253 -0.04 -20.38 -21.24
C ARG A 253 0.05 -19.47 -22.46
N ALA A 254 -0.01 -18.18 -22.22
CA ALA A 254 0.20 -17.18 -23.25
C ALA A 254 0.91 -15.98 -22.65
N LYS A 255 1.92 -15.45 -23.34
CA LYS A 255 2.53 -14.18 -22.93
C LYS A 255 1.51 -13.08 -23.14
N THR A 256 1.20 -12.34 -22.08
CA THR A 256 0.30 -11.19 -22.13
C THR A 256 1.01 -9.99 -21.56
N ALA A 257 0.86 -8.84 -22.21
CA ALA A 257 1.32 -7.58 -21.63
C ALA A 257 0.55 -7.30 -20.35
N ALA A 258 1.23 -6.77 -19.34
CA ALA A 258 0.57 -6.27 -18.15
C ALA A 258 -0.35 -5.10 -18.53
N PRO A 259 -1.57 -4.98 -17.95
CA PRO A 259 -2.40 -3.80 -18.11
C PRO A 259 -1.61 -2.53 -17.74
N GLY A 260 -1.74 -1.48 -18.55
CA GLY A 260 -1.02 -0.22 -18.37
C GLY A 260 0.42 -0.19 -18.90
N ALA A 261 1.01 -1.34 -19.29
CA ALA A 261 2.36 -1.36 -19.86
C ALA A 261 2.43 -0.63 -21.21
N ARG A 262 2.91 0.62 -21.19
CA ARG A 262 3.08 1.44 -22.40
C ARG A 262 4.25 0.91 -23.24
N ALA A 263 4.10 0.93 -24.55
CA ALA A 263 5.18 0.56 -25.47
C ALA A 263 6.41 1.46 -25.21
N PRO A 264 7.64 0.95 -25.46
CA PRO A 264 8.85 1.77 -25.37
C PRO A 264 8.67 3.03 -26.24
N ARG A 265 8.74 4.21 -25.62
CA ARG A 265 8.88 5.48 -26.33
C ARG A 265 10.37 5.83 -26.41
N ALA A 266 10.71 6.71 -27.35
CA ALA A 266 12.06 7.23 -27.46
C ALA A 266 12.54 7.77 -26.11
N THR A 267 13.77 7.40 -25.74
CA THR A 267 14.50 8.04 -24.64
C THR A 267 14.82 9.49 -25.02
N ARG A 268 15.15 10.33 -24.03
CA ARG A 268 15.66 11.68 -24.28
C ARG A 268 16.84 11.64 -25.27
N ASN A 269 16.97 12.66 -26.11
CA ASN A 269 18.12 12.77 -27.02
C ASN A 269 19.19 13.71 -26.43
N GLY A 270 20.39 13.18 -26.20
CA GLY A 270 21.57 13.97 -25.81
C GLY A 270 21.60 14.40 -24.34
N ASP A 271 22.80 14.79 -23.91
CA ASP A 271 23.14 15.34 -22.59
C ASP A 271 23.90 16.67 -22.79
N PRO A 272 23.86 17.62 -21.84
CA PRO A 272 23.26 17.51 -20.51
C PRO A 272 21.78 17.89 -20.42
N MET A 273 21.13 17.41 -19.37
CA MET A 273 19.73 17.67 -19.05
C MET A 273 19.60 18.06 -17.57
N PHE A 274 18.84 19.12 -17.29
CA PHE A 274 18.58 19.61 -15.93
C PHE A 274 17.11 19.43 -15.59
N ARG A 275 16.82 18.81 -14.45
CA ARG A 275 15.47 18.80 -13.87
C ARG A 275 15.25 20.10 -13.10
N ILE A 276 14.17 20.80 -13.43
CA ILE A 276 13.74 22.06 -12.84
C ILE A 276 12.46 21.82 -12.05
N ALA A 277 12.53 21.94 -10.73
CA ALA A 277 11.37 21.77 -9.85
C ALA A 277 10.56 23.08 -9.73
N VAL A 278 9.25 23.00 -9.96
CA VAL A 278 8.31 24.13 -9.90
C VAL A 278 7.13 23.77 -9.01
N ASN A 279 6.93 24.52 -7.93
CA ASN A 279 5.92 24.23 -6.88
C ASN A 279 4.72 25.19 -6.85
N ALA A 280 4.64 26.12 -7.81
CA ALA A 280 3.53 27.05 -7.92
C ALA A 280 3.40 27.56 -9.35
N ASP A 281 2.23 28.09 -9.71
CA ASP A 281 2.05 28.77 -10.99
C ASP A 281 2.79 30.12 -11.01
N GLY A 282 3.53 30.40 -12.08
CA GLY A 282 4.18 31.69 -12.27
C GLY A 282 5.19 31.76 -13.43
N MET A 283 5.75 32.94 -13.64
CA MET A 283 6.88 33.15 -14.56
C MET A 283 8.18 32.87 -13.80
N TYR A 284 8.89 31.80 -14.14
CA TYR A 284 10.11 31.33 -13.47
C TYR A 284 11.37 31.80 -14.18
N LYS A 285 12.26 32.48 -13.44
CA LYS A 285 13.57 32.96 -13.91
C LYS A 285 14.66 31.93 -13.62
N ILE A 286 15.46 31.61 -14.63
CA ILE A 286 16.70 30.84 -14.51
C ILE A 286 17.85 31.68 -15.07
N SER A 287 18.79 32.04 -14.23
CA SER A 287 20.00 32.79 -14.61
C SER A 287 21.10 31.88 -15.13
N CYS A 288 22.01 32.45 -15.91
CA CYS A 288 23.21 31.76 -16.36
C CYS A 288 24.03 31.22 -15.17
N ALA A 289 24.23 32.05 -14.13
CA ALA A 289 25.00 31.67 -12.94
C ALA A 289 24.40 30.44 -12.23
N GLN A 290 23.08 30.31 -12.18
CA GLN A 290 22.42 29.13 -11.59
C GLN A 290 22.69 27.85 -12.40
N LEU A 291 22.68 27.92 -13.73
CA LEU A 291 22.96 26.77 -14.58
C LEU A 291 24.43 26.34 -14.49
N GLN A 292 25.38 27.29 -14.52
CA GLN A 292 26.79 26.98 -14.35
C GLN A 292 27.09 26.36 -12.97
N ALA A 293 26.44 26.83 -11.90
CA ALA A 293 26.59 26.25 -10.56
C ALA A 293 26.15 24.78 -10.49
N GLN A 294 25.28 24.34 -11.40
CA GLN A 294 24.83 22.95 -11.54
C GLN A 294 25.61 22.17 -12.61
N GLY A 295 26.69 22.74 -13.16
CA GLY A 295 27.59 22.07 -14.11
C GLY A 295 27.28 22.31 -15.58
N ALA A 296 26.51 23.33 -15.95
CA ALA A 296 26.38 23.73 -17.35
C ALA A 296 27.72 24.25 -17.93
N ASP A 297 27.97 23.98 -19.21
CA ASP A 297 29.19 24.38 -19.92
C ASP A 297 29.35 25.92 -19.89
N PRO A 298 30.50 26.44 -19.45
CA PRO A 298 30.77 27.87 -19.50
C PRO A 298 30.65 28.51 -20.89
N GLY A 299 30.85 27.73 -21.95
CA GLY A 299 30.73 28.16 -23.34
C GLY A 299 29.35 27.96 -23.97
N LEU A 300 28.31 27.64 -23.19
CA LEU A 300 27.00 27.33 -23.74
C LEU A 300 26.40 28.50 -24.54
N ASP A 301 25.84 28.21 -25.72
CA ASP A 301 25.12 29.22 -26.51
C ASP A 301 23.68 29.36 -26.01
N PRO A 302 23.28 30.51 -25.44
CA PRO A 302 21.95 30.70 -24.89
C PRO A 302 20.83 30.59 -25.93
N ASN A 303 21.12 30.77 -27.22
CA ASN A 303 20.11 30.59 -28.28
C ASN A 303 19.66 29.12 -28.42
N THR A 304 20.48 28.19 -27.95
CA THR A 304 20.19 26.75 -28.03
C THR A 304 19.42 26.21 -26.81
N LEU A 305 19.18 27.04 -25.79
CA LEU A 305 18.41 26.69 -24.60
C LEU A 305 16.97 26.31 -24.96
N LYS A 306 16.54 25.16 -24.43
CA LYS A 306 15.19 24.59 -24.57
C LYS A 306 14.69 24.15 -23.20
N VAL A 307 13.41 24.38 -22.94
CA VAL A 307 12.73 23.89 -21.73
C VAL A 307 11.54 23.05 -22.18
N TYR A 308 11.41 21.85 -21.66
CA TYR A 308 10.35 20.90 -21.98
C TYR A 308 9.50 20.62 -20.75
N LYS A 309 8.22 20.36 -20.99
CA LYS A 309 7.32 19.85 -19.95
C LYS A 309 7.53 18.36 -19.67
N LYS A 310 8.11 17.60 -20.61
CA LYS A 310 8.26 16.14 -20.53
C LYS A 310 9.70 15.69 -20.68
N TYR A 311 10.01 14.54 -20.07
CA TYR A 311 11.37 13.99 -20.07
C TYR A 311 11.82 13.52 -21.45
N ASP A 312 10.88 13.02 -22.26
CA ASP A 312 11.15 12.56 -23.64
C ASP A 312 11.36 13.70 -24.66
N GLN A 313 11.53 14.94 -24.17
CA GLN A 313 11.72 16.16 -24.98
C GLN A 313 10.54 16.44 -25.93
N THR A 314 9.35 15.96 -25.59
CA THR A 314 8.10 16.45 -26.19
C THR A 314 7.59 17.67 -25.40
N ASP A 315 6.71 18.46 -26.03
CA ASP A 315 6.11 19.65 -25.41
C ASP A 315 7.13 20.72 -24.99
N GLU A 316 7.93 21.20 -25.96
CA GLU A 316 8.85 22.33 -25.76
C GLU A 316 8.09 23.63 -25.47
N LEU A 317 8.44 24.29 -24.36
CA LEU A 317 7.94 25.58 -23.94
C LEU A 317 8.59 26.73 -24.71
N ARG A 318 7.86 27.84 -24.83
CA ARG A 318 8.44 29.11 -25.27
C ARG A 318 9.09 29.83 -24.09
N ILE A 319 10.36 30.20 -24.24
CA ILE A 319 11.09 30.96 -23.21
C ILE A 319 11.28 32.43 -23.62
N TYR A 320 11.13 33.33 -22.65
CA TYR A 320 11.56 34.72 -22.77
C TYR A 320 13.04 34.81 -22.40
N GLN A 321 13.86 35.39 -23.28
CA GLN A 321 15.31 35.36 -23.13
C GLN A 321 15.86 36.77 -22.98
N MET A 322 16.61 37.00 -21.90
CA MET A 322 17.37 38.20 -21.58
C MET A 322 18.88 37.87 -21.49
N TRP A 323 19.32 36.88 -22.27
CA TRP A 323 20.68 36.38 -22.29
C TRP A 323 21.09 36.13 -23.74
N GLN A 324 22.15 36.75 -24.21
CA GLN A 324 22.69 36.66 -25.56
C GLN A 324 24.08 36.02 -25.57
N THR A 325 24.48 35.51 -26.73
CA THR A 325 25.80 34.91 -26.92
C THR A 325 26.88 35.97 -26.71
N GLY A 326 27.83 35.70 -25.79
CA GLY A 326 28.91 36.62 -25.44
C GLY A 326 28.64 37.48 -24.20
N ASP A 327 27.43 37.44 -23.65
CA ASP A 327 27.11 38.10 -22.38
C ASP A 327 27.86 37.46 -21.20
N PRO A 328 28.16 38.23 -20.13
CA PRO A 328 28.72 37.66 -18.91
C PRO A 328 27.73 36.70 -18.24
N CYS A 329 28.25 35.63 -17.65
CA CYS A 329 27.42 34.69 -16.91
C CYS A 329 27.18 35.17 -15.48
N ASP A 330 26.10 35.94 -15.29
CA ASP A 330 25.69 36.50 -13.99
C ASP A 330 24.19 36.31 -13.73
N SER A 331 23.64 37.03 -12.74
CA SER A 331 22.23 36.98 -12.37
C SER A 331 21.30 37.80 -13.28
N ASP A 332 21.85 38.72 -14.09
CA ASP A 332 21.10 39.65 -14.92
C ASP A 332 20.86 39.10 -16.34
N HIS A 333 21.62 38.07 -16.71
CA HIS A 333 21.41 37.29 -17.93
C HIS A 333 20.66 35.99 -17.62
N TYR A 334 19.41 35.91 -18.10
CA TYR A 334 18.49 34.84 -17.72
C TYR A 334 17.50 34.49 -18.83
N ILE A 335 16.85 33.34 -18.64
CA ILE A 335 15.62 32.97 -19.34
C ILE A 335 14.46 32.96 -18.37
N VAL A 336 13.24 33.14 -18.88
CA VAL A 336 11.99 33.05 -18.12
C VAL A 336 11.00 32.16 -18.87
N PHE A 337 10.30 31.29 -18.17
CA PHE A 337 9.23 30.48 -18.74
C PHE A 337 8.02 30.44 -17.80
N TRP A 338 6.85 30.10 -18.34
CA TRP A 338 5.67 29.85 -17.51
C TRP A 338 5.76 28.44 -16.92
N GLY A 339 5.88 28.36 -15.60
CA GLY A 339 5.86 27.12 -14.84
C GLY A 339 4.54 26.98 -14.11
N GLN A 340 4.03 25.76 -14.06
CA GLN A 340 2.84 25.39 -13.29
C GLN A 340 3.22 24.41 -12.19
N GLY A 341 2.76 24.68 -10.97
CA GLY A 341 2.82 23.72 -9.87
C GLY A 341 1.87 22.55 -10.12
N LEU A 342 1.92 21.57 -9.24
CA LEU A 342 0.95 20.50 -9.17
C LEU A 342 0.09 20.66 -7.92
N ASP A 343 -1.04 19.96 -7.92
CA ASP A 343 -1.85 19.74 -6.74
C ASP A 343 -2.31 18.30 -6.78
N THR A 344 -1.41 17.41 -6.35
CA THR A 344 -1.67 15.97 -6.28
C THR A 344 -1.61 15.51 -4.84
N LYS A 345 -2.11 14.30 -4.60
CA LYS A 345 -2.01 13.63 -3.31
C LYS A 345 -0.56 13.54 -2.79
N TYR A 346 0.43 13.43 -3.67
CA TYR A 346 1.81 13.13 -3.31
C TYR A 346 2.75 14.33 -3.40
N THR A 347 2.46 15.33 -4.24
CA THR A 347 3.35 16.48 -4.43
C THR A 347 2.64 17.71 -5.03
N ASP A 348 3.14 18.91 -4.72
CA ASP A 348 2.88 20.16 -5.46
C ASP A 348 3.95 20.48 -6.50
N THR A 349 5.00 19.68 -6.54
CA THR A 349 6.18 20.00 -7.31
C THR A 349 6.09 19.29 -8.65
N ASN A 350 5.99 20.11 -9.68
CA ASN A 350 6.12 19.69 -11.06
C ASN A 350 7.59 19.65 -11.48
N ALA A 351 7.90 18.87 -12.51
CA ALA A 351 9.23 18.77 -13.08
C ALA A 351 9.23 19.28 -14.53
N TYR A 352 10.16 20.18 -14.84
CA TYR A 352 10.46 20.65 -16.18
C TYR A 352 11.90 20.29 -16.55
N TRP A 353 12.19 20.21 -17.84
CA TRP A 353 13.45 19.65 -18.33
C TRP A 353 14.18 20.66 -19.21
N LEU A 354 15.37 21.10 -18.79
CA LEU A 354 16.17 22.09 -19.51
C LEU A 354 17.39 21.45 -20.14
N THR A 355 17.65 21.77 -21.41
CA THR A 355 18.87 21.37 -22.14
C THR A 355 19.36 22.48 -23.06
N TYR A 356 20.54 22.31 -23.65
CA TYR A 356 21.16 23.24 -24.60
C TYR A 356 21.97 22.48 -25.67
N GLY A 357 22.42 23.19 -26.70
CA GLY A 357 23.10 22.65 -27.88
C GLY A 357 22.16 22.35 -29.06
N GLY A 358 22.75 22.13 -30.23
CA GLY A 358 22.02 21.83 -31.47
C GLY A 358 21.20 23.03 -31.99
N ALA A 359 19.94 22.77 -32.37
CA ALA A 359 19.06 23.80 -32.92
C ALA A 359 18.67 24.87 -31.87
N ASN A 360 18.24 26.04 -32.33
CA ASN A 360 17.71 27.07 -31.45
C ASN A 360 16.43 26.60 -30.76
N GLY A 361 16.24 26.99 -29.50
CA GLY A 361 14.99 26.72 -28.79
C GLY A 361 13.87 27.70 -29.15
N ARG A 362 12.66 27.35 -28.75
CA ARG A 362 11.47 28.19 -28.97
C ARG A 362 11.52 29.43 -28.07
N ARG A 363 11.18 30.59 -28.64
CA ARG A 363 11.07 31.86 -27.91
C ARG A 363 9.62 32.31 -27.82
N VAL A 364 9.29 33.07 -26.78
CA VAL A 364 7.96 33.70 -26.66
C VAL A 364 7.67 34.51 -27.91
N THR A 365 6.45 34.40 -28.44
CA THR A 365 5.99 35.29 -29.52
C THR A 365 5.56 36.62 -28.94
N GLU A 366 5.68 37.67 -29.73
CA GLU A 366 5.11 38.97 -29.37
C GLU A 366 3.70 39.09 -29.94
N ARG A 367 2.80 39.68 -29.15
CA ARG A 367 1.45 40.06 -29.55
C ARG A 367 1.24 41.52 -29.20
N ALA A 368 0.86 42.32 -30.18
CA ALA A 368 0.56 43.72 -29.94
C ALA A 368 -0.67 43.83 -29.03
N GLY A 369 -0.56 44.64 -27.98
CA GLY A 369 -1.65 44.96 -27.06
C GLY A 369 -2.56 46.06 -27.61
N ASN A 370 -2.88 46.01 -28.90
CA ASN A 370 -3.73 46.97 -29.60
C ASN A 370 -5.09 46.35 -29.96
N GLY A 371 -6.17 47.12 -29.80
CA GLY A 371 -7.55 46.64 -29.96
C GLY A 371 -8.57 47.71 -29.64
N SER A 372 -9.78 47.61 -30.21
CA SER A 372 -10.82 48.64 -30.17
C SER A 372 -12.00 48.28 -29.25
N GLY A 373 -11.75 47.39 -28.29
CA GLY A 373 -12.76 46.71 -27.49
C GLY A 373 -13.42 47.50 -26.37
N THR A 374 -14.34 46.84 -25.66
CA THR A 374 -14.98 47.38 -24.45
C THR A 374 -14.01 47.31 -23.28
N ALA A 375 -13.96 48.38 -22.47
CA ALA A 375 -13.19 48.39 -21.22
C ALA A 375 -13.75 47.36 -20.23
N ALA A 376 -12.94 46.38 -19.86
CA ALA A 376 -13.25 45.43 -18.81
C ALA A 376 -13.09 46.12 -17.44
N THR A 377 -14.15 46.11 -16.63
CA THR A 377 -14.16 46.76 -15.31
C THR A 377 -13.86 45.80 -14.16
N GLU A 378 -14.21 44.53 -14.33
CA GLU A 378 -13.97 43.47 -13.36
C GLU A 378 -13.78 42.11 -14.05
N TYR A 379 -13.18 41.17 -13.33
CA TYR A 379 -13.06 39.76 -13.71
C TYR A 379 -13.48 38.89 -12.51
N ILE A 380 -13.78 37.61 -12.76
CA ILE A 380 -14.08 36.67 -11.69
C ILE A 380 -12.76 36.17 -11.09
N GLN A 381 -12.56 36.44 -9.81
CA GLN A 381 -11.51 35.84 -9.01
C GLN A 381 -12.11 34.72 -8.17
N THR A 382 -11.43 33.57 -8.12
CA THR A 382 -11.70 32.53 -7.14
C THR A 382 -10.60 32.54 -6.08
N ILE A 383 -10.97 32.55 -4.81
CA ILE A 383 -10.06 32.19 -3.72
C ILE A 383 -10.42 30.79 -3.23
N HIS A 384 -9.40 29.98 -3.02
CA HIS A 384 -9.52 28.65 -2.44
C HIS A 384 -9.13 28.76 -0.95
N LEU A 385 -10.04 28.32 -0.07
CA LEU A 385 -9.84 28.32 1.38
C LEU A 385 -9.84 26.88 1.87
N GLU A 386 -8.67 26.41 2.27
CA GLU A 386 -8.44 25.08 2.79
C GLU A 386 -7.20 25.15 3.69
N ASP A 387 -7.16 24.33 4.75
CA ASP A 387 -5.94 24.09 5.51
C ASP A 387 -5.91 22.63 5.95
N ASN A 388 -5.08 21.80 5.31
CA ASN A 388 -5.01 20.37 5.57
C ASN A 388 -4.43 20.09 6.97
N ARG A 389 -5.28 19.67 7.92
CA ARG A 389 -4.90 19.47 9.35
C ARG A 389 -5.24 18.11 9.93
N TYR A 390 -6.34 17.50 9.49
CA TYR A 390 -6.83 16.24 10.02
C TYR A 390 -6.78 15.18 8.94
N TYR A 391 -5.94 14.17 9.12
CA TYR A 391 -5.99 12.98 8.29
C TYR A 391 -7.03 12.02 8.85
N LEU A 392 -8.12 11.79 8.11
CA LEU A 392 -9.21 10.92 8.53
C LEU A 392 -9.37 9.78 7.53
N SER A 393 -8.53 8.76 7.66
CA SER A 393 -8.57 7.60 6.77
C SER A 393 -9.96 6.96 6.76
N THR A 394 -10.69 6.95 7.89
CA THR A 394 -11.98 6.27 8.08
C THR A 394 -13.20 6.95 7.45
N VAL A 395 -13.03 8.15 6.88
CA VAL A 395 -14.10 8.82 6.15
C VAL A 395 -14.17 8.21 4.74
N PRO A 396 -15.33 7.67 4.31
CA PRO A 396 -15.49 7.15 2.97
C PRO A 396 -15.22 8.23 1.92
N GLU A 397 -14.35 7.94 0.97
CA GLU A 397 -14.03 8.82 -0.14
C GLU A 397 -13.76 7.95 -1.38
N LEU A 398 -13.74 8.54 -2.57
CA LEU A 398 -13.40 7.82 -3.80
C LEU A 398 -11.88 7.58 -3.89
N GLU A 399 -11.50 6.46 -4.52
CA GLU A 399 -10.08 6.13 -4.76
C GLU A 399 -9.37 7.28 -5.49
N GLY A 400 -8.21 7.71 -4.97
CA GLY A 400 -7.40 8.79 -5.54
C GLY A 400 -7.65 10.18 -4.96
N PHE A 401 -8.70 10.38 -4.17
CA PHE A 401 -8.90 11.61 -3.41
C PHE A 401 -8.04 11.64 -2.14
N VAL A 402 -7.89 12.84 -1.56
CA VAL A 402 -7.16 13.06 -0.32
C VAL A 402 -8.08 12.91 0.89
N HIS A 403 -7.58 12.29 1.96
CA HIS A 403 -8.27 12.14 3.24
C HIS A 403 -7.87 13.21 4.26
N TRP A 404 -7.46 14.38 3.79
CA TRP A 404 -7.12 15.54 4.61
C TRP A 404 -8.33 16.47 4.71
N TYR A 405 -8.60 16.93 5.92
CA TYR A 405 -9.71 17.83 6.22
C TYR A 405 -9.21 19.01 7.05
N TRP A 406 -9.94 20.11 6.99
CA TRP A 406 -9.58 21.33 7.68
C TRP A 406 -9.85 21.28 9.17
N GLN A 407 -11.09 21.01 9.59
CA GLN A 407 -11.44 21.03 11.01
C GLN A 407 -12.80 20.40 11.32
N PRO A 408 -13.01 19.88 12.54
CA PRO A 408 -14.32 19.48 13.01
C PRO A 408 -15.28 20.67 13.10
N LEU A 409 -16.55 20.41 12.81
CA LEU A 409 -17.65 21.34 13.00
C LEU A 409 -18.39 21.02 14.29
N SER A 410 -19.02 22.04 14.87
CA SER A 410 -19.76 21.90 16.13
C SER A 410 -21.02 22.76 16.14
N SER A 411 -21.78 22.68 17.23
CA SER A 411 -22.92 23.57 17.47
C SER A 411 -22.50 25.02 17.73
N ALA A 412 -21.24 25.28 18.10
CA ALA A 412 -20.66 26.61 18.09
C ALA A 412 -20.18 26.95 16.66
N PRO A 413 -20.38 28.19 16.17
CA PRO A 413 -19.97 28.54 14.82
C PRO A 413 -18.46 28.43 14.62
N THR A 414 -18.05 27.60 13.66
CA THR A 414 -16.67 27.53 13.18
C THR A 414 -16.46 28.68 12.20
N VAL A 415 -15.50 29.57 12.48
CA VAL A 415 -15.28 30.81 11.71
C VAL A 415 -13.96 30.75 10.95
N ASN A 416 -14.05 30.78 9.62
CA ASN A 416 -12.91 30.83 8.71
C ASN A 416 -12.75 32.25 8.19
N SER A 417 -11.71 32.93 8.66
CA SER A 417 -11.39 34.29 8.24
C SER A 417 -10.51 34.28 6.99
N PHE A 418 -10.79 35.19 6.07
CA PHE A 418 -10.01 35.40 4.85
C PHE A 418 -10.02 36.87 4.46
N SER A 419 -9.20 37.23 3.48
CA SER A 419 -9.20 38.58 2.94
C SER A 419 -9.52 38.60 1.46
N VAL A 420 -10.38 39.55 1.05
CA VAL A 420 -10.61 39.89 -0.35
C VAL A 420 -10.15 41.32 -0.57
N SER A 421 -9.81 41.66 -1.81
CA SER A 421 -9.33 43.00 -2.14
C SER A 421 -9.85 43.43 -3.50
N ASN A 422 -9.96 44.74 -3.66
CA ASN A 422 -10.33 45.40 -4.91
C ASN A 422 -11.72 44.96 -5.39
N LEU A 423 -12.69 44.87 -4.46
CA LEU A 423 -14.10 44.67 -4.81
C LEU A 423 -14.58 45.86 -5.67
N PRO A 424 -15.27 45.59 -6.80
CA PRO A 424 -15.88 46.61 -7.64
C PRO A 424 -16.92 47.41 -6.84
N ALA A 425 -16.97 48.73 -7.03
CA ALA A 425 -17.95 49.60 -6.35
C ALA A 425 -19.40 49.26 -6.74
N THR A 426 -19.60 48.77 -7.97
CA THR A 426 -20.87 48.28 -8.50
C THR A 426 -20.64 46.91 -9.14
N PRO A 427 -20.65 45.82 -8.35
CA PRO A 427 -20.37 44.47 -8.85
C PRO A 427 -21.37 44.06 -9.94
N LEU A 428 -20.89 43.54 -11.06
CA LEU A 428 -21.73 43.00 -12.14
C LEU A 428 -22.14 41.56 -11.86
N TYR A 429 -21.38 40.85 -11.01
CA TYR A 429 -21.62 39.46 -10.66
C TYR A 429 -22.00 39.27 -9.19
N SER A 430 -22.88 38.30 -8.91
CA SER A 430 -23.06 37.75 -7.57
C SER A 430 -21.82 36.97 -7.13
N ALA A 431 -21.52 36.98 -5.83
CA ALA A 431 -20.53 36.07 -5.27
C ALA A 431 -21.09 34.63 -5.23
N THR A 432 -20.23 33.64 -5.39
CA THR A 432 -20.59 32.22 -5.32
C THR A 432 -19.64 31.49 -4.40
N LEU A 433 -20.18 30.77 -3.43
CA LEU A 433 -19.45 29.88 -2.52
C LEU A 433 -19.71 28.43 -2.93
N SER A 434 -18.66 27.71 -3.28
CA SER A 434 -18.68 26.24 -3.29
C SER A 434 -18.04 25.73 -2.00
N TYR A 435 -18.58 24.68 -1.41
CA TYR A 435 -18.10 24.10 -0.17
C TYR A 435 -18.05 22.57 -0.26
N LYS A 436 -17.06 21.99 0.42
CA LYS A 436 -16.98 20.54 0.67
C LYS A 436 -16.86 20.31 2.17
N LEU A 437 -17.76 19.50 2.71
CA LEU A 437 -17.79 19.04 4.11
C LEU A 437 -17.86 17.51 4.10
N ALA A 438 -17.68 16.85 5.23
CA ALA A 438 -17.84 15.39 5.32
C ALA A 438 -18.49 14.94 6.62
N GLY A 439 -19.37 13.94 6.51
CA GLY A 439 -19.92 13.23 7.66
C GLY A 439 -18.94 12.17 8.16
N VAL A 440 -18.61 12.20 9.45
CA VAL A 440 -17.76 11.16 10.08
C VAL A 440 -18.63 10.02 10.65
N THR A 441 -19.90 10.30 10.94
CA THR A 441 -20.86 9.34 11.50
C THR A 441 -22.02 9.09 10.55
N THR A 442 -22.77 8.01 10.77
CA THR A 442 -23.89 7.62 9.88
C THR A 442 -25.21 8.34 10.19
N LEU A 443 -25.22 9.23 11.18
CA LEU A 443 -26.42 9.94 11.61
C LEU A 443 -26.80 11.04 10.61
N THR A 444 -27.91 11.74 10.91
CA THR A 444 -28.35 12.91 10.14
C THR A 444 -27.60 14.15 10.62
N HIS A 445 -27.10 14.91 9.66
CA HIS A 445 -26.35 16.16 9.84
C HIS A 445 -27.19 17.32 9.31
N ARG A 446 -27.10 18.49 9.93
CA ARG A 446 -27.74 19.72 9.42
C ARG A 446 -26.81 20.90 9.60
N HIS A 447 -26.59 21.65 8.54
CA HIS A 447 -25.63 22.76 8.56
C HIS A 447 -26.20 24.06 8.05
N GLN A 448 -25.73 25.14 8.66
CA GLN A 448 -25.96 26.50 8.20
C GLN A 448 -24.63 27.17 7.90
N ILE A 449 -24.53 27.81 6.73
CA ILE A 449 -23.36 28.61 6.34
C ILE A 449 -23.75 30.08 6.28
N ARG A 450 -22.91 30.94 6.83
CA ARG A 450 -23.06 32.41 6.86
C ARG A 450 -21.79 33.08 6.33
N VAL A 451 -21.94 34.30 5.84
CA VAL A 451 -20.82 35.14 5.42
C VAL A 451 -20.86 36.42 6.25
N ASN A 452 -19.72 36.81 6.84
CA ASN A 452 -19.57 38.02 7.66
C ASN A 452 -20.63 38.14 8.76
N ALA A 453 -21.01 39.38 9.11
CA ALA A 453 -21.97 39.68 10.17
C ALA A 453 -23.45 39.40 9.79
N TYR A 454 -23.71 38.79 8.62
CA TYR A 454 -25.07 38.50 8.18
C TYR A 454 -25.63 37.30 8.96
N THR A 455 -26.69 37.56 9.73
CA THR A 455 -27.31 36.57 10.63
C THR A 455 -28.19 35.55 9.89
N THR A 456 -28.64 35.87 8.68
CA THR A 456 -29.38 34.94 7.82
C THR A 456 -28.37 34.04 7.11
N PRO A 457 -28.50 32.69 7.21
CA PRO A 457 -27.60 31.79 6.49
C PRO A 457 -27.79 31.94 4.97
N ILE A 458 -26.68 31.90 4.23
CA ILE A 458 -26.70 31.82 2.78
C ILE A 458 -27.18 30.45 2.30
N THR A 459 -27.02 29.40 3.12
CA THR A 459 -27.59 28.06 2.89
C THR A 459 -27.88 27.33 4.20
N ASP A 460 -28.93 26.50 4.21
CA ASP A 460 -29.33 25.56 5.27
C ASP A 460 -29.68 24.23 4.62
N PHE A 461 -28.97 23.16 4.97
CA PHE A 461 -29.13 21.86 4.33
C PHE A 461 -28.95 20.70 5.30
N VAL A 462 -29.52 19.55 4.93
CA VAL A 462 -29.56 18.32 5.73
C VAL A 462 -29.09 17.16 4.86
N TRP A 463 -28.30 16.26 5.42
CA TRP A 463 -27.99 14.97 4.81
C TRP A 463 -27.81 13.90 5.89
N SER A 464 -27.69 12.64 5.50
CA SER A 464 -27.43 11.54 6.43
C SER A 464 -26.31 10.66 5.89
N GLY A 465 -25.52 10.06 6.79
CA GLY A 465 -24.46 9.12 6.41
C GLY A 465 -23.06 9.70 6.50
N LYS A 466 -22.07 8.82 6.25
CA LYS A 466 -20.65 9.17 6.19
C LYS A 466 -20.24 9.62 4.78
N GLY A 467 -19.13 10.34 4.69
CA GLY A 467 -18.49 10.72 3.43
C GLY A 467 -18.75 12.18 3.05
N PRO A 468 -18.22 12.62 1.89
CA PRO A 468 -18.25 14.02 1.48
C PRO A 468 -19.66 14.48 1.07
N VAL A 469 -19.95 15.75 1.36
CA VAL A 469 -21.08 16.52 0.82
C VAL A 469 -20.54 17.81 0.21
N THR A 470 -20.92 18.05 -1.04
CA THR A 470 -20.54 19.28 -1.76
C THR A 470 -21.78 20.09 -2.10
N GLY A 471 -21.66 21.41 -2.07
CA GLY A 471 -22.71 22.30 -2.56
C GLY A 471 -22.17 23.62 -3.07
N THR A 472 -22.99 24.31 -3.86
CA THR A 472 -22.69 25.64 -4.39
C THR A 472 -23.87 26.56 -4.15
N VAL A 473 -23.59 27.77 -3.67
CA VAL A 473 -24.62 28.78 -3.40
C VAL A 473 -24.15 30.17 -3.82
N SER A 474 -25.02 30.92 -4.50
CA SER A 474 -24.78 32.31 -4.86
C SER A 474 -25.43 33.25 -3.84
N PHE A 475 -24.77 34.37 -3.55
CA PHE A 475 -25.26 35.39 -2.63
C PHE A 475 -24.87 36.79 -3.11
N PRO A 476 -25.52 37.86 -2.61
CA PRO A 476 -25.20 39.23 -3.02
C PRO A 476 -23.72 39.55 -2.76
N ALA A 477 -23.00 40.05 -3.76
CA ALA A 477 -21.59 40.43 -3.61
C ALA A 477 -21.37 41.52 -2.54
N THR A 478 -22.42 42.29 -2.23
CA THR A 478 -22.42 43.27 -1.13
C THR A 478 -22.24 42.67 0.26
N TYR A 479 -22.33 41.34 0.40
CA TYR A 479 -22.03 40.68 1.67
C TYR A 479 -20.54 40.65 1.96
N LEU A 480 -19.69 40.81 0.94
CA LEU A 480 -18.24 40.90 1.08
C LEU A 480 -17.82 42.36 1.31
N THR A 481 -16.77 42.53 2.11
CA THR A 481 -16.10 43.82 2.33
C THR A 481 -14.67 43.75 1.82
N ASN A 482 -14.05 44.87 1.45
CA ASN A 482 -12.60 44.85 1.24
C ASN A 482 -11.91 44.48 2.57
N ASP A 483 -10.77 43.81 2.46
CA ASP A 483 -9.98 43.27 3.56
C ASP A 483 -10.68 42.11 4.28
N ALA A 484 -10.95 42.22 5.58
CA ALA A 484 -11.37 41.10 6.42
C ALA A 484 -12.78 40.61 6.08
N ASN A 485 -12.91 39.31 5.86
CA ASN A 485 -14.17 38.60 5.70
C ASN A 485 -14.13 37.29 6.48
N SER A 486 -15.29 36.65 6.66
CA SER A 486 -15.40 35.33 7.24
C SER A 486 -16.52 34.50 6.65
N ILE A 487 -16.30 33.19 6.60
CA ILE A 487 -17.32 32.16 6.42
C ILE A 487 -17.53 31.49 7.77
N SER A 488 -18.78 31.39 8.20
CA SER A 488 -19.14 30.73 9.45
C SER A 488 -20.02 29.53 9.17
N VAL A 489 -19.64 28.36 9.70
CA VAL A 489 -20.38 27.11 9.55
C VAL A 489 -20.80 26.60 10.92
N VAL A 490 -22.07 26.20 11.04
CA VAL A 490 -22.64 25.64 12.27
C VAL A 490 -23.21 24.27 11.99
N ASP A 491 -22.83 23.29 12.79
CA ASP A 491 -23.48 21.98 12.85
C ASP A 491 -24.60 21.97 13.89
N LEU A 492 -25.85 22.05 13.40
CA LEU A 492 -27.04 22.14 14.25
C LEU A 492 -27.42 20.81 14.92
N LEU A 493 -26.84 19.69 14.48
CA LEU A 493 -27.10 18.36 15.04
C LEU A 493 -25.87 17.73 15.69
N TYR A 494 -24.79 18.51 15.87
CA TYR A 494 -23.58 18.07 16.54
C TYR A 494 -23.87 17.45 17.92
N ASN A 495 -23.34 16.25 18.15
CA ASN A 495 -23.44 15.56 19.43
C ASN A 495 -22.18 14.74 19.71
N PRO A 496 -21.32 15.14 20.65
CA PRO A 496 -20.11 14.40 20.98
C PRO A 496 -20.36 13.22 21.94
N ALA A 497 -21.62 12.85 22.21
CA ALA A 497 -21.96 11.71 23.06
C ALA A 497 -21.34 10.41 22.51
N PRO A 498 -20.97 9.43 23.36
CA PRO A 498 -20.49 8.13 22.90
C PRO A 498 -21.49 7.46 21.94
N PRO A 499 -21.04 6.52 21.08
CA PRO A 499 -21.93 5.74 20.24
C PRO A 499 -23.08 5.10 21.05
N PRO A 500 -24.31 5.06 20.51
CA PRO A 500 -24.67 5.31 19.12
C PRO A 500 -25.03 6.76 18.76
N ASP A 501 -25.09 7.67 19.74
CA ASP A 501 -25.61 9.05 19.54
C ASP A 501 -24.54 10.05 19.05
N TYR A 502 -23.32 9.56 18.79
CA TYR A 502 -22.19 10.35 18.30
C TYR A 502 -22.47 10.92 16.90
N ASN A 503 -22.54 12.24 16.79
CA ASN A 503 -22.82 12.98 15.56
C ASN A 503 -21.77 14.06 15.30
N VAL A 504 -20.89 13.83 14.32
CA VAL A 504 -19.83 14.78 13.98
C VAL A 504 -19.57 14.86 12.48
N THR A 505 -19.26 16.07 12.06
CA THR A 505 -18.90 16.47 10.70
C THR A 505 -17.59 17.25 10.71
N VAL A 506 -16.91 17.30 9.56
CA VAL A 506 -15.69 18.07 9.34
C VAL A 506 -15.84 18.93 8.09
N SER A 507 -15.17 20.08 8.04
CA SER A 507 -15.01 20.85 6.80
C SER A 507 -13.76 20.44 6.05
N ASP A 508 -13.84 20.42 4.74
CA ASP A 508 -12.71 20.21 3.83
C ASP A 508 -12.24 21.57 3.31
N ASN A 509 -12.94 22.13 2.31
CA ASN A 509 -12.60 23.40 1.69
C ASN A 509 -13.79 24.26 1.30
N TYR A 510 -13.48 25.51 0.94
CA TYR A 510 -14.42 26.50 0.43
C TYR A 510 -13.80 27.30 -0.73
N ASP A 511 -14.46 27.31 -1.89
CA ASP A 511 -14.08 28.15 -3.02
C ASP A 511 -15.02 29.35 -3.14
N LEU A 512 -14.50 30.55 -2.98
CA LEU A 512 -15.26 31.79 -3.14
C LEU A 512 -14.90 32.47 -4.47
N ALA A 513 -15.84 32.44 -5.41
CA ALA A 513 -15.78 33.19 -6.65
C ALA A 513 -16.50 34.55 -6.51
N TYR A 514 -15.83 35.65 -6.87
CA TYR A 514 -16.38 37.01 -6.78
C TYR A 514 -15.82 37.93 -7.86
N GLY A 515 -16.57 38.99 -8.19
CA GLY A 515 -16.09 40.04 -9.10
C GLY A 515 -14.97 40.86 -8.45
N ARG A 516 -13.85 41.04 -9.16
CA ARG A 516 -12.66 41.75 -8.70
C ARG A 516 -12.18 42.74 -9.75
N ALA A 517 -11.81 43.94 -9.32
CA ALA A 517 -11.28 44.98 -10.20
C ALA A 517 -9.83 44.68 -10.64
N PHE A 518 -9.42 45.26 -11.78
CA PHE A 518 -8.08 45.13 -12.35
C PHE A 518 -7.04 45.97 -11.59
N VAL A 519 -6.68 45.52 -10.39
CA VAL A 519 -5.71 46.18 -9.51
C VAL A 519 -4.66 45.15 -9.09
N ALA A 520 -3.39 45.43 -9.38
CA ALA A 520 -2.28 44.57 -9.02
C ALA A 520 -2.12 44.51 -7.50
N MET A 521 -1.75 43.31 -7.01
CA MET A 521 -1.29 43.09 -5.65
C MET A 521 0.15 42.60 -5.71
N THR A 522 1.00 43.13 -4.83
CA THR A 522 2.43 42.76 -4.81
C THR A 522 3.05 42.79 -6.21
N ASP A 523 2.78 43.85 -6.97
CA ASP A 523 3.24 44.04 -8.36
C ASP A 523 2.89 42.92 -9.36
N THR A 524 1.79 42.20 -9.12
CA THR A 524 1.30 41.17 -10.04
C THR A 524 -0.23 41.13 -10.12
N LEU A 525 -0.75 40.77 -11.29
CA LEU A 525 -2.15 40.43 -11.51
C LEU A 525 -2.24 39.30 -12.54
N ARG A 526 -2.82 38.17 -12.12
CA ARG A 526 -3.27 37.09 -13.00
C ARG A 526 -4.79 37.16 -13.12
N PHE A 527 -5.33 37.08 -14.33
CA PHE A 527 -6.77 37.08 -14.54
C PHE A 527 -7.16 36.32 -15.81
N ARG A 528 -8.39 35.81 -15.83
CA ARG A 528 -8.98 35.10 -16.97
C ARG A 528 -10.15 35.89 -17.55
N GLN A 529 -10.19 36.02 -18.87
CA GLN A 529 -11.36 36.51 -19.61
C GLN A 529 -11.97 35.35 -20.40
N PRO A 530 -13.04 34.71 -19.90
CA PRO A 530 -13.66 33.56 -20.56
C PRO A 530 -14.44 33.92 -21.83
N ALA A 531 -14.88 35.18 -21.97
CA ALA A 531 -15.67 35.61 -23.12
C ALA A 531 -14.80 35.98 -24.33
N SER A 532 -15.17 35.48 -25.52
CA SER A 532 -14.64 35.99 -26.78
C SER A 532 -15.09 37.44 -27.00
N GLY A 533 -14.24 38.26 -27.59
CA GLY A 533 -14.56 39.64 -27.91
C GLY A 533 -13.33 40.55 -27.94
N ALA A 534 -13.57 41.80 -28.31
CA ALA A 534 -12.60 42.86 -28.21
C ALA A 534 -12.65 43.45 -26.80
N TRP A 535 -11.55 43.36 -26.05
CA TRP A 535 -11.47 43.83 -24.66
C TRP A 535 -10.31 44.80 -24.46
N GLN A 536 -10.51 45.78 -23.58
CA GLN A 536 -9.47 46.68 -23.09
C GLN A 536 -9.28 46.49 -21.59
N TYR A 537 -8.02 46.35 -21.16
CA TYR A 537 -7.66 46.12 -19.76
C TYR A 537 -6.79 47.27 -19.25
N THR A 538 -7.18 47.83 -18.12
CA THR A 538 -6.37 48.82 -17.39
C THR A 538 -6.06 48.26 -16.01
N ILE A 539 -4.82 47.84 -15.82
CA ILE A 539 -4.35 47.26 -14.57
C ILE A 539 -3.63 48.35 -13.79
N THR A 540 -4.08 48.66 -12.58
CA THR A 540 -3.50 49.72 -11.75
C THR A 540 -2.68 49.17 -10.59
N ASN A 541 -2.04 50.06 -9.82
CA ASN A 541 -1.36 49.75 -8.55
C ASN A 541 -0.04 48.98 -8.65
N PHE A 542 0.75 49.22 -9.71
CA PHE A 542 2.14 48.77 -9.75
C PHE A 542 3.08 49.80 -9.10
N THR A 543 4.08 49.37 -8.35
CA THR A 543 5.06 50.23 -7.68
C THR A 543 6.21 50.66 -8.60
N THR A 544 6.39 49.98 -9.74
CA THR A 544 7.45 50.21 -10.73
C THR A 544 6.90 50.30 -12.16
N SER A 545 7.63 50.97 -13.05
CA SER A 545 7.35 51.02 -14.49
C SER A 545 7.97 49.85 -15.27
N THR A 546 8.77 49.01 -14.62
CA THR A 546 9.42 47.82 -15.23
C THR A 546 8.47 46.62 -15.28
N LEU A 547 7.47 46.72 -16.15
CA LEU A 547 6.35 45.80 -16.24
C LEU A 547 6.39 44.93 -17.50
N GLN A 548 5.88 43.72 -17.37
CA GLN A 548 5.66 42.79 -18.47
C GLN A 548 4.26 42.20 -18.37
N ALA A 549 3.67 41.81 -19.49
CA ALA A 549 2.47 40.98 -19.49
C ALA A 549 2.59 39.84 -20.50
N PHE A 550 1.98 38.72 -20.17
CA PHE A 550 1.99 37.50 -20.98
C PHE A 550 0.58 36.94 -21.10
N ASP A 551 0.20 36.46 -22.28
CA ASP A 551 -0.89 35.51 -22.44
C ASP A 551 -0.37 34.11 -22.13
N ILE A 552 -0.98 33.50 -21.11
CA ILE A 552 -0.65 32.19 -20.54
C ILE A 552 -1.78 31.17 -20.74
N ALA A 553 -2.78 31.48 -21.59
CA ALA A 553 -3.91 30.59 -21.87
C ALA A 553 -3.48 29.22 -22.44
N ASP A 554 -2.36 29.20 -23.18
CA ASP A 554 -1.69 27.98 -23.61
C ASP A 554 -0.29 27.93 -22.96
N PRO A 555 -0.09 27.07 -21.93
CA PRO A 555 1.19 26.94 -21.24
C PRO A 555 2.38 26.60 -22.14
N LEU A 556 2.16 25.94 -23.28
CA LEU A 556 3.23 25.60 -24.23
C LEU A 556 3.53 26.74 -25.21
N ASN A 557 2.58 27.65 -25.42
CA ASN A 557 2.66 28.71 -26.42
C ASN A 557 2.44 30.11 -25.83
N VAL A 558 3.11 30.39 -24.70
CA VAL A 558 3.10 31.71 -24.06
C VAL A 558 3.53 32.81 -25.02
N ALA A 559 2.78 33.90 -25.02
CA ALA A 559 3.05 35.09 -25.82
C ALA A 559 3.20 36.32 -24.93
N ARG A 560 4.18 37.17 -25.23
CA ARG A 560 4.39 38.44 -24.55
C ARG A 560 3.49 39.51 -25.17
N ILE A 561 2.80 40.27 -24.33
CA ILE A 561 2.05 41.46 -24.75
C ILE A 561 3.03 42.62 -24.94
N VAL A 562 3.11 43.15 -26.15
CA VAL A 562 3.96 44.29 -26.51
C VAL A 562 3.09 45.52 -26.80
N THR A 563 3.74 46.68 -26.95
CA THR A 563 3.09 47.99 -27.11
C THR A 563 2.04 48.34 -26.03
N PRO A 564 2.28 48.06 -24.73
CA PRO A 564 1.37 48.53 -23.68
C PRO A 564 1.49 50.06 -23.52
N THR A 565 0.46 50.66 -22.96
CA THR A 565 0.57 52.03 -22.41
C THR A 565 0.84 51.94 -20.92
N ILE A 566 2.02 52.37 -20.50
CA ILE A 566 2.38 52.51 -19.08
C ILE A 566 2.25 53.99 -18.72
N SER A 567 1.47 54.29 -17.68
CA SER A 567 1.23 55.67 -17.24
C SER A 567 1.21 55.80 -15.71
N GLY A 568 1.29 57.03 -15.21
CA GLY A 568 1.36 57.34 -13.78
C GLY A 568 2.79 57.55 -13.26
N SER A 569 2.91 57.86 -11.97
CA SER A 569 4.19 58.12 -11.29
C SER A 569 4.18 57.47 -9.90
N ALA A 570 4.07 56.14 -9.86
CA ALA A 570 3.90 55.29 -8.66
C ALA A 570 2.67 55.68 -7.79
N PRO A 571 1.55 54.94 -7.85
CA PRO A 571 1.36 53.71 -8.61
C PRO A 571 1.31 53.93 -10.13
N TYR A 572 1.90 53.01 -10.87
CA TYR A 572 1.81 52.92 -12.33
C TYR A 572 0.58 52.10 -12.74
N SER A 573 0.10 52.36 -13.95
CA SER A 573 -0.90 51.53 -14.63
C SER A 573 -0.33 50.90 -15.89
N TYR A 574 -0.76 49.68 -16.19
CA TYR A 574 -0.44 48.92 -17.40
C TYR A 574 -1.71 48.71 -18.21
N GLN A 575 -1.76 49.28 -19.41
CA GLN A 575 -2.93 49.24 -20.27
C GLN A 575 -2.64 48.53 -21.59
N PHE A 576 -3.52 47.63 -21.97
CA PHE A 576 -3.47 46.94 -23.26
C PHE A 576 -4.87 46.52 -23.71
N ALA A 577 -5.00 46.19 -24.99
CA ALA A 577 -6.22 45.64 -25.57
C ALA A 577 -5.91 44.32 -26.29
N ASP A 578 -6.88 43.42 -26.35
CA ASP A 578 -6.78 42.16 -27.09
C ASP A 578 -8.15 41.80 -27.72
N ASP A 579 -8.14 41.56 -29.04
CA ASP A 579 -9.29 41.12 -29.81
C ASP A 579 -9.29 39.58 -29.86
N GLN A 580 -9.75 38.99 -28.76
CA GLN A 580 -9.62 37.56 -28.50
C GLN A 580 -10.80 36.73 -29.06
N PRO A 581 -10.54 35.71 -29.91
CA PRO A 581 -11.60 34.84 -30.46
C PRO A 581 -12.03 33.73 -29.49
N THR A 582 -11.24 33.45 -28.46
CA THR A 582 -11.46 32.40 -27.46
C THR A 582 -11.15 32.94 -26.07
N ALA A 583 -11.49 32.18 -25.03
CA ALA A 583 -11.07 32.48 -23.67
C ALA A 583 -9.54 32.67 -23.60
N ARG A 584 -9.11 33.66 -22.80
CA ARG A 584 -7.69 33.96 -22.55
C ARG A 584 -7.42 34.11 -21.07
N GLU A 585 -6.16 33.95 -20.71
CA GLU A 585 -5.66 34.13 -19.37
C GLU A 585 -4.34 34.88 -19.44
N TYR A 586 -4.22 35.94 -18.64
CA TYR A 586 -3.06 36.82 -18.67
C TYR A 586 -2.41 36.90 -17.30
N ILE A 587 -1.10 37.15 -17.30
CA ILE A 587 -0.37 37.60 -16.13
C ILE A 587 0.37 38.89 -16.48
N ALA A 588 0.13 39.95 -15.72
CA ALA A 588 0.86 41.21 -15.77
C ALA A 588 1.63 41.38 -14.46
N LEU A 589 2.93 41.65 -14.55
CA LEU A 589 3.81 41.65 -13.39
C LEU A 589 5.04 42.54 -13.56
N ALA A 590 5.58 43.04 -12.45
CA ALA A 590 6.94 43.56 -12.42
C ALA A 590 7.96 42.43 -12.61
N THR A 591 9.09 42.72 -13.25
CA THR A 591 10.15 41.71 -13.46
C THR A 591 10.77 41.20 -12.15
N SER A 592 10.65 41.95 -11.05
CA SER A 592 11.03 41.52 -9.70
C SER A 592 10.12 40.42 -9.13
N GLN A 593 8.94 40.20 -9.71
CA GLN A 593 7.99 39.16 -9.31
C GLN A 593 8.20 37.82 -10.03
N TYR A 594 9.24 37.69 -10.86
CA TYR A 594 9.63 36.39 -11.39
C TYR A 594 10.01 35.44 -10.25
N LYS A 595 9.45 34.23 -10.30
CA LYS A 595 9.74 33.17 -9.32
C LYS A 595 11.10 32.54 -9.60
N THR A 596 11.69 31.93 -8.58
CA THR A 596 12.87 31.07 -8.73
C THR A 596 12.42 29.61 -8.61
N PRO A 597 12.96 28.67 -9.41
CA PRO A 597 12.66 27.25 -9.24
C PRO A 597 12.94 26.76 -7.82
N ALA A 598 12.19 25.77 -7.35
CA ALA A 598 12.42 25.13 -6.05
C ALA A 598 13.78 24.41 -6.02
N SER A 599 14.17 23.82 -7.14
CA SER A 599 15.51 23.26 -7.35
C SER A 599 15.85 23.17 -8.84
N ILE A 600 17.16 23.08 -9.12
CA ILE A 600 17.74 22.80 -10.43
C ILE A 600 18.78 21.72 -10.19
N THR A 601 18.61 20.56 -10.81
CA THR A 601 19.50 19.42 -10.61
C THR A 601 19.96 18.89 -11.97
N LEU A 602 21.27 18.70 -12.14
CA LEU A 602 21.80 17.99 -13.31
C LEU A 602 21.41 16.52 -13.22
N ASP A 603 20.77 16.01 -14.27
CA ASP A 603 20.25 14.66 -14.29
C ASP A 603 21.22 13.65 -14.92
N ALA A 604 21.38 12.49 -14.27
CA ALA A 604 22.13 11.38 -14.81
C ALA A 604 21.17 10.46 -15.59
N ALA A 605 21.40 10.27 -16.89
CA ALA A 605 20.47 9.54 -17.74
C ALA A 605 20.21 8.11 -17.22
N GLY A 606 18.95 7.81 -16.90
CA GLY A 606 18.45 6.44 -16.78
C GLY A 606 18.47 5.69 -18.12
N ASN A 607 18.26 4.38 -18.06
CA ASN A 607 18.06 3.54 -19.25
C ASN A 607 17.11 2.37 -18.95
N LEU A 608 16.02 2.62 -18.25
CA LEU A 608 15.05 1.60 -17.82
C LEU A 608 14.15 1.13 -18.97
N LYS A 609 13.89 2.01 -19.95
CA LYS A 609 13.19 1.69 -21.22
C LYS A 609 14.08 1.06 -22.30
N GLY A 610 15.38 0.92 -22.05
CA GLY A 610 16.30 0.19 -22.93
C GLY A 610 16.23 -1.33 -22.79
N THR A 611 17.19 -2.03 -23.38
CA THR A 611 17.32 -3.49 -23.25
C THR A 611 17.85 -3.86 -21.87
N ASN A 612 16.97 -4.36 -20.99
CA ASN A 612 17.29 -4.81 -19.64
C ASN A 612 16.75 -6.23 -19.38
N GLY A 613 17.07 -6.80 -18.22
CA GLY A 613 16.55 -8.08 -17.72
C GLY A 613 16.90 -8.28 -16.24
N ALA A 614 15.95 -8.80 -15.46
CA ALA A 614 16.13 -9.06 -14.03
C ALA A 614 15.20 -10.18 -13.54
N ASP A 615 15.63 -10.92 -12.53
CA ASP A 615 14.80 -11.83 -11.74
C ASP A 615 14.41 -11.18 -10.41
N TYR A 616 15.26 -10.27 -9.91
CA TYR A 616 15.10 -9.49 -8.70
C TYR A 616 15.48 -8.02 -8.94
N ILE A 617 14.54 -7.11 -8.71
CA ILE A 617 14.72 -5.66 -8.87
C ILE A 617 14.78 -5.01 -7.49
N ILE A 618 15.78 -4.18 -7.26
CA ILE A 618 15.91 -3.33 -6.07
C ILE A 618 15.66 -1.90 -6.50
N ILE A 619 14.63 -1.26 -5.97
CA ILE A 619 14.32 0.16 -6.19
C ILE A 619 14.67 0.88 -4.89
N ALA A 620 15.64 1.76 -4.94
CA ALA A 620 16.13 2.49 -3.76
C ALA A 620 15.98 4.00 -3.97
N TYR A 621 15.74 4.73 -2.88
CA TYR A 621 16.01 6.16 -2.88
C TYR A 621 17.46 6.40 -3.29
N ASP A 622 17.71 7.38 -4.15
CA ASP A 622 19.01 7.59 -4.80
C ASP A 622 20.15 7.74 -3.77
N GLY A 623 19.89 8.43 -2.66
CA GLY A 623 20.84 8.60 -1.55
C GLY A 623 21.17 7.30 -0.80
N PHE A 624 20.46 6.19 -1.06
CA PHE A 624 20.67 4.87 -0.45
C PHE A 624 21.23 3.83 -1.42
N VAL A 625 21.41 4.17 -2.71
CA VAL A 625 21.89 3.22 -3.74
C VAL A 625 23.27 2.64 -3.38
N SER A 626 24.18 3.46 -2.83
CA SER A 626 25.48 2.96 -2.36
C SER A 626 25.36 2.01 -1.16
N ASN A 627 24.44 2.31 -0.24
CA ASN A 627 24.25 1.55 1.01
C ASN A 627 23.62 0.18 0.75
N ILE A 628 22.75 0.06 -0.26
CA ILE A 628 22.12 -1.22 -0.61
C ILE A 628 23.01 -2.13 -1.48
N GLN A 629 24.04 -1.57 -2.12
CA GLN A 629 24.91 -2.30 -3.05
C GLN A 629 25.56 -3.57 -2.48
N PRO A 630 25.97 -3.66 -1.20
CA PRO A 630 26.47 -4.91 -0.62
C PRO A 630 25.42 -6.03 -0.60
N LEU A 631 24.15 -5.72 -0.30
CA LEU A 631 23.06 -6.70 -0.38
C LEU A 631 22.80 -7.10 -1.83
N ALA A 632 22.77 -6.14 -2.76
CA ALA A 632 22.60 -6.43 -4.18
C ALA A 632 23.69 -7.39 -4.70
N THR A 633 24.94 -7.15 -4.31
CA THR A 633 26.10 -8.00 -4.64
C THR A 633 25.97 -9.39 -4.03
N PHE A 634 25.55 -9.48 -2.77
CA PHE A 634 25.27 -10.76 -2.12
C PHE A 634 24.17 -11.53 -2.86
N ARG A 635 23.07 -10.87 -3.24
CA ARG A 635 21.95 -11.49 -3.96
C ARG A 635 22.35 -11.93 -5.37
N ALA A 636 23.24 -11.20 -6.05
CA ALA A 636 23.79 -11.62 -7.34
C ALA A 636 24.59 -12.94 -7.27
N SER A 637 25.06 -13.36 -6.09
CA SER A 637 25.67 -14.69 -5.88
C SER A 637 24.64 -15.83 -5.80
N GLN A 638 23.36 -15.51 -5.58
CA GLN A 638 22.27 -16.46 -5.36
C GLN A 638 21.19 -16.43 -6.46
N ILE A 639 21.09 -15.31 -7.17
CA ILE A 639 20.08 -15.00 -8.18
C ILE A 639 20.82 -14.46 -9.40
N ALA A 640 20.58 -15.05 -10.58
CA ALA A 640 21.37 -14.80 -11.77
C ALA A 640 21.29 -13.35 -12.27
N ARG A 641 20.13 -12.70 -12.17
CA ARG A 641 19.91 -11.33 -12.67
C ARG A 641 19.33 -10.44 -11.57
N VAL A 642 20.18 -9.62 -10.96
CA VAL A 642 19.80 -8.60 -9.97
C VAL A 642 20.04 -7.21 -10.58
N LYS A 643 19.05 -6.33 -10.46
CA LYS A 643 19.14 -4.95 -10.96
C LYS A 643 18.79 -3.97 -9.84
N THR A 644 19.72 -3.09 -9.50
CA THR A 644 19.47 -1.93 -8.63
C THR A 644 19.10 -0.73 -9.50
N VAL A 645 18.11 0.03 -9.07
CA VAL A 645 17.56 1.21 -9.75
C VAL A 645 17.35 2.33 -8.72
N GLY A 646 17.81 3.54 -9.04
CA GLY A 646 17.44 4.74 -8.29
C GLY A 646 16.00 5.11 -8.60
N VAL A 647 15.21 5.43 -7.58
CA VAL A 647 13.78 5.72 -7.76
C VAL A 647 13.56 6.99 -8.58
N GLN A 648 14.53 7.90 -8.61
CA GLN A 648 14.39 9.11 -9.44
C GLN A 648 14.40 8.80 -10.94
N ASP A 649 15.25 7.86 -11.41
CA ASP A 649 15.24 7.39 -12.80
C ASP A 649 13.86 6.83 -13.19
N VAL A 650 13.17 6.20 -12.22
CA VAL A 650 11.81 5.70 -12.41
C VAL A 650 10.84 6.86 -12.60
N TYR A 651 10.90 7.90 -11.76
CA TYR A 651 10.05 9.09 -11.92
C TYR A 651 10.33 9.80 -13.24
N ASP A 652 11.60 9.97 -13.59
CA ASP A 652 12.03 10.68 -14.80
C ASP A 652 11.53 9.94 -16.06
N GLU A 653 11.74 8.64 -16.16
CA GLU A 653 11.33 7.87 -17.32
C GLU A 653 9.82 7.55 -17.36
N PHE A 654 9.14 7.38 -16.22
CA PHE A 654 7.75 6.89 -16.19
C PHE A 654 6.71 7.93 -15.77
N ASN A 655 7.13 9.09 -15.26
CA ASN A 655 6.23 10.17 -14.86
C ASN A 655 6.86 11.56 -15.01
N ASP A 656 7.71 11.74 -16.03
CA ASP A 656 8.31 13.02 -16.41
C ASP A 656 9.06 13.74 -15.27
N GLY A 657 9.56 12.99 -14.29
CA GLY A 657 10.32 13.48 -13.13
C GLY A 657 9.48 13.84 -11.92
N VAL A 658 8.17 13.66 -12.00
CA VAL A 658 7.23 13.91 -10.90
C VAL A 658 7.15 12.69 -10.00
N LEU A 659 7.31 12.91 -8.69
CA LEU A 659 7.14 11.87 -7.66
C LEU A 659 5.68 11.39 -7.63
N ASP A 660 5.46 10.13 -8.00
CA ASP A 660 4.16 9.47 -7.89
C ASP A 660 4.36 7.94 -7.82
N PRO A 661 3.68 7.22 -6.89
CA PRO A 661 3.75 5.76 -6.84
C PRO A 661 3.29 5.06 -8.14
N GLN A 662 2.44 5.70 -8.94
CA GLN A 662 2.05 5.17 -10.26
C GLN A 662 3.27 4.99 -11.17
N ALA A 663 4.31 5.84 -11.08
CA ALA A 663 5.53 5.70 -11.87
C ALA A 663 6.25 4.38 -11.60
N ILE A 664 6.30 3.97 -10.32
CA ILE A 664 6.91 2.70 -9.88
C ILE A 664 6.11 1.51 -10.41
N ARG A 665 4.77 1.59 -10.34
CA ARG A 665 3.90 0.56 -10.91
C ARG A 665 4.07 0.45 -12.42
N ASP A 666 4.10 1.57 -13.13
CA ASP A 666 4.26 1.63 -14.59
C ASP A 666 5.63 1.08 -15.01
N PHE A 667 6.69 1.39 -14.27
CA PHE A 667 8.02 0.81 -14.47
C PHE A 667 8.02 -0.71 -14.29
N LEU A 668 7.43 -1.21 -13.20
CA LEU A 668 7.39 -2.65 -12.94
C LEU A 668 6.52 -3.40 -13.95
N ALA A 669 5.41 -2.82 -14.40
CA ALA A 669 4.57 -3.37 -15.47
C ALA A 669 5.32 -3.39 -16.81
N TYR A 670 6.11 -2.35 -17.09
CA TYR A 670 6.99 -2.28 -18.25
C TYR A 670 8.08 -3.34 -18.19
N ALA A 671 8.80 -3.45 -17.07
CA ALA A 671 9.85 -4.45 -16.87
C ALA A 671 9.30 -5.88 -17.00
N TYR A 672 8.14 -6.15 -16.40
CA TYR A 672 7.44 -7.42 -16.54
C TYR A 672 7.12 -7.78 -18.00
N THR A 673 6.74 -6.79 -18.81
CA THR A 673 6.27 -7.01 -20.18
C THR A 673 7.40 -7.07 -21.21
N TYR A 674 8.33 -6.11 -21.13
CA TYR A 674 9.26 -5.78 -22.21
C TYR A 674 10.73 -6.11 -21.91
N TRP A 675 11.13 -6.27 -20.64
CA TRP A 675 12.50 -6.71 -20.36
C TRP A 675 12.72 -8.15 -20.82
N THR A 676 13.99 -8.49 -21.03
CA THR A 676 14.44 -9.80 -21.52
C THR A 676 13.90 -10.91 -20.61
N PRO A 677 13.13 -11.88 -21.15
CA PRO A 677 12.60 -12.99 -20.37
C PRO A 677 13.68 -13.83 -19.66
N PRO A 678 13.35 -14.54 -18.56
CA PRO A 678 12.04 -14.57 -17.90
C PRO A 678 11.68 -13.21 -17.28
N ALA A 679 10.39 -12.96 -17.04
CA ALA A 679 9.97 -11.71 -16.40
C ALA A 679 10.36 -11.69 -14.91
N PRO A 680 10.66 -10.51 -14.32
CA PRO A 680 11.06 -10.41 -12.92
C PRO A 680 10.07 -11.09 -11.97
N THR A 681 10.56 -11.58 -10.84
CA THR A 681 9.78 -12.37 -9.87
C THR A 681 9.72 -11.74 -8.49
N MET A 682 10.68 -10.87 -8.16
CA MET A 682 10.81 -10.24 -6.85
C MET A 682 11.19 -8.76 -6.97
N VAL A 683 10.68 -7.93 -6.07
CA VAL A 683 10.99 -6.50 -5.95
C VAL A 683 11.30 -6.14 -4.50
N LEU A 684 12.38 -5.40 -4.26
CA LEU A 684 12.68 -4.79 -2.97
C LEU A 684 12.63 -3.27 -3.07
N LEU A 685 11.80 -2.64 -2.25
CA LEU A 685 11.77 -1.19 -2.07
C LEU A 685 12.70 -0.81 -0.92
N VAL A 686 13.55 0.22 -1.10
CA VAL A 686 14.50 0.67 -0.07
C VAL A 686 14.31 2.16 0.20
N GLY A 687 13.54 2.43 1.24
CA GLY A 687 13.12 3.77 1.64
C GLY A 687 11.78 3.71 2.37
N ASP A 688 11.64 4.57 3.38
CA ASP A 688 10.40 4.70 4.14
C ASP A 688 9.38 5.66 3.49
N ALA A 689 8.16 5.66 4.02
CA ALA A 689 7.09 6.58 3.64
C ALA A 689 6.07 6.79 4.77
N HIS A 690 5.22 7.81 4.64
CA HIS A 690 4.09 8.06 5.51
C HIS A 690 2.88 8.65 4.75
N PHE A 691 1.74 8.76 5.42
CA PHE A 691 0.48 9.24 4.82
C PHE A 691 0.42 10.76 4.56
N ASP A 692 1.48 11.49 4.89
CA ASP A 692 1.59 12.96 4.75
C ASP A 692 2.67 13.38 3.74
N PRO A 693 2.64 12.90 2.49
CA PRO A 693 3.70 13.20 1.52
C PRO A 693 3.81 14.68 1.13
N ARG A 694 2.79 15.48 1.45
CA ARG A 694 2.73 16.92 1.25
C ARG A 694 3.28 17.71 2.44
N GLU A 695 3.72 17.01 3.48
CA GLU A 695 4.31 17.58 4.70
C GLU A 695 3.39 18.59 5.39
N TYR A 696 2.08 18.36 5.37
CA TYR A 696 1.09 19.22 6.00
C TYR A 696 1.33 19.35 7.50
N CYS A 697 1.84 18.30 8.15
CA CYS A 697 2.16 18.27 9.59
C CYS A 697 3.63 18.57 9.91
N SER A 698 4.41 19.17 8.98
CA SER A 698 5.80 19.58 9.24
C SER A 698 5.94 20.84 10.09
N VAL A 699 4.82 21.51 10.41
CA VAL A 699 4.78 22.66 11.31
C VAL A 699 4.27 22.21 12.67
N ILE A 700 5.09 22.38 13.72
CA ILE A 700 4.72 22.01 15.10
C ILE A 700 3.40 22.70 15.47
N GLY A 701 2.44 21.91 15.97
CA GLY A 701 1.13 22.39 16.40
C GLY A 701 0.11 22.62 15.27
N LYS A 702 0.47 22.42 14.00
CA LYS A 702 -0.48 22.54 12.88
C LYS A 702 -1.49 21.38 12.86
N CYS A 703 -1.01 20.16 13.07
CA CYS A 703 -1.86 18.97 13.15
C CYS A 703 -2.20 18.64 14.61
N PRO A 704 -3.49 18.52 14.96
CA PRO A 704 -3.93 18.35 16.36
C PRO A 704 -4.08 16.90 16.80
N GLN A 705 -3.97 15.93 15.88
CA GLN A 705 -4.11 14.50 16.18
C GLN A 705 -2.92 13.99 17.01
N ASP A 706 -3.21 13.04 17.90
CA ASP A 706 -2.26 12.23 18.69
C ASP A 706 -1.34 12.97 19.67
N LYS A 707 -1.86 13.98 20.38
CA LYS A 707 -1.21 14.43 21.63
C LYS A 707 -1.11 13.27 22.62
N GLU A 708 0.04 12.60 22.67
CA GLU A 708 0.36 11.59 23.70
C GLU A 708 0.24 12.18 25.12
N ASP A 709 0.54 13.47 25.25
CA ASP A 709 0.29 14.27 26.45
C ASP A 709 -0.48 15.54 26.05
N PRO A 710 -1.73 15.73 26.50
CA PRO A 710 -2.52 16.92 26.19
C PRO A 710 -1.87 18.24 26.68
N ASN A 711 -0.93 18.17 27.62
CA ASN A 711 -0.20 19.32 28.16
C ASN A 711 1.13 19.59 27.45
N ASP A 712 1.64 18.67 26.62
CA ASP A 712 2.83 18.90 25.82
C ASP A 712 2.44 19.53 24.48
N PRO A 713 2.92 20.74 24.15
CA PRO A 713 2.67 21.36 22.86
C PRO A 713 3.30 20.60 21.68
N ASN A 714 4.27 19.71 21.92
CA ASN A 714 4.97 18.92 20.91
C ASN A 714 4.43 17.49 20.75
N SER A 715 3.41 17.10 21.52
CA SER A 715 2.98 15.71 21.55
C SER A 715 2.17 15.25 20.34
N GLY A 716 1.68 16.18 19.50
CA GLY A 716 0.88 15.87 18.30
C GLY A 716 1.66 15.20 17.17
N ILE A 717 0.97 14.87 16.08
CA ILE A 717 1.59 14.40 14.85
C ILE A 717 2.49 15.49 14.27
N PHE A 718 3.79 15.20 14.18
CA PHE A 718 4.79 16.06 13.58
C PHE A 718 5.67 15.25 12.63
N THR A 719 5.68 15.67 11.37
CA THR A 719 6.48 15.07 10.31
C THR A 719 7.82 15.81 10.20
N LEU A 720 8.93 15.08 10.10
CA LEU A 720 10.20 15.72 9.73
C LEU A 720 10.24 15.94 8.21
N PRO A 721 10.66 17.14 7.73
CA PRO A 721 10.80 17.39 6.29
C PRO A 721 11.72 16.37 5.62
N ASN A 722 11.40 15.99 4.38
CA ASN A 722 12.15 15.06 3.53
C ASN A 722 12.28 13.63 4.09
N THR A 723 11.24 13.11 4.76
CA THR A 723 11.21 11.72 5.26
C THR A 723 10.40 10.75 4.38
N ILE A 724 9.86 11.21 3.26
CA ILE A 724 9.35 10.35 2.18
C ILE A 724 10.49 10.01 1.23
N PHE A 725 10.97 8.77 1.28
CA PHE A 725 12.02 8.27 0.39
C PHE A 725 11.43 7.52 -0.81
N ILE A 726 10.46 6.62 -0.56
CA ILE A 726 9.68 5.93 -1.60
C ILE A 726 8.21 5.95 -1.18
N PRO A 727 7.35 6.78 -1.80
CA PRO A 727 5.97 7.01 -1.37
C PRO A 727 5.20 5.70 -1.29
N ALA A 728 4.36 5.57 -0.27
CA ALA A 728 3.39 4.49 -0.18
C ALA A 728 2.19 4.82 -1.07
N PRO A 729 1.65 3.84 -1.83
CA PRO A 729 0.38 4.02 -2.50
C PRO A 729 -0.73 4.00 -1.44
N LEU A 730 -1.29 5.17 -1.17
CA LEU A 730 -2.39 5.36 -0.23
C LEU A 730 -3.69 5.08 -0.98
N ARG A 731 -4.33 3.94 -0.68
CA ARG A 731 -5.48 3.41 -1.42
C ARG A 731 -6.59 2.97 -0.49
N ILE A 732 -7.78 2.71 -1.04
CA ILE A 732 -8.85 2.06 -0.30
C ILE A 732 -8.49 0.58 -0.12
N VAL A 733 -8.06 0.25 1.10
CA VAL A 733 -7.51 -1.05 1.49
C VAL A 733 -8.52 -1.88 2.26
N ASP A 734 -9.34 -1.27 3.12
CA ASP A 734 -10.32 -1.94 3.98
C ASP A 734 -11.63 -1.16 4.02
N LYS A 735 -12.76 -1.85 4.15
CA LYS A 735 -14.11 -1.23 4.13
C LYS A 735 -14.43 -0.31 5.33
N ASP A 736 -13.70 -0.43 6.43
CA ASP A 736 -13.97 0.32 7.66
C ASP A 736 -12.90 1.39 7.94
N ARG A 737 -11.63 1.09 7.64
CA ARG A 737 -10.48 2.02 7.67
C ARG A 737 -10.40 2.91 6.43
N TYR A 738 -10.96 2.46 5.29
CA TYR A 738 -10.81 3.02 3.95
C TYR A 738 -9.35 3.15 3.54
N GLU A 739 -8.68 4.25 3.89
CA GLU A 739 -7.34 4.53 3.36
C GLU A 739 -6.18 3.93 4.17
N SER A 740 -5.30 3.18 3.51
CA SER A 740 -3.99 2.80 4.05
C SER A 740 -2.98 2.50 2.93
N ALA A 741 -1.76 2.14 3.31
CA ALA A 741 -0.70 1.74 2.39
C ALA A 741 -0.97 0.37 1.75
N ASP A 742 -0.81 0.28 0.43
CA ASP A 742 -0.98 -0.93 -0.37
C ASP A 742 0.25 -1.21 -1.26
N ASP A 743 1.38 -1.61 -0.68
CA ASP A 743 2.59 -1.90 -1.45
C ASP A 743 2.36 -2.97 -2.55
N ASN A 744 1.33 -3.80 -2.45
CA ASN A 744 0.99 -4.80 -3.46
C ASN A 744 0.48 -4.17 -4.77
N PHE A 745 -0.05 -2.95 -4.71
CA PHE A 745 -0.40 -2.13 -5.87
C PHE A 745 0.70 -2.08 -6.94
N PHE A 746 1.96 -1.97 -6.52
CA PHE A 746 3.10 -1.87 -7.42
C PHE A 746 3.29 -3.10 -8.32
N VAL A 747 2.73 -4.25 -7.92
CA VAL A 747 2.94 -5.54 -8.57
C VAL A 747 1.63 -6.25 -8.94
N ALA A 748 0.46 -5.74 -8.52
CA ALA A 748 -0.86 -6.28 -8.84
C ALA A 748 -1.49 -5.58 -10.06
N PHE A 749 -0.99 -5.91 -11.26
CA PHE A 749 -1.35 -5.17 -12.48
C PHE A 749 -2.80 -5.34 -12.96
N ASN A 750 -3.51 -6.37 -12.49
CA ASN A 750 -4.88 -6.69 -12.91
C ASN A 750 -5.96 -6.16 -11.96
N ASP A 751 -5.60 -5.39 -10.93
CA ASP A 751 -6.52 -4.93 -9.88
C ASP A 751 -7.72 -4.13 -10.41
N GLY A 752 -7.57 -3.40 -11.53
CA GLY A 752 -8.67 -2.70 -12.22
C GLY A 752 -9.77 -3.62 -12.77
N THR A 753 -9.52 -4.93 -12.86
CA THR A 753 -10.53 -5.96 -13.20
C THR A 753 -11.08 -6.67 -11.97
N GLY A 754 -10.64 -6.28 -10.76
CA GLY A 754 -10.93 -6.93 -9.49
C GLY A 754 -9.93 -8.01 -9.09
N ASP A 755 -9.01 -8.44 -9.97
CA ASP A 755 -7.98 -9.43 -9.65
C ASP A 755 -6.79 -8.80 -8.91
N LEU A 756 -6.74 -9.04 -7.60
CA LEU A 756 -5.72 -8.48 -6.70
C LEU A 756 -4.44 -9.31 -6.64
N MET A 757 -4.29 -10.37 -7.43
CA MET A 757 -3.10 -11.23 -7.40
C MET A 757 -1.82 -10.47 -7.81
N PRO A 758 -0.80 -10.40 -6.94
CA PRO A 758 0.49 -9.82 -7.31
C PRO A 758 1.19 -10.67 -8.37
N GLN A 759 1.86 -10.03 -9.31
CA GLN A 759 2.60 -10.68 -10.40
C GLN A 759 4.07 -10.95 -10.02
N MET A 760 4.53 -10.34 -8.93
CA MET A 760 5.87 -10.44 -8.34
C MET A 760 5.73 -10.41 -6.82
N ALA A 761 6.63 -11.10 -6.11
CA ALA A 761 6.73 -10.94 -4.66
C ALA A 761 7.40 -9.59 -4.34
N LEU A 762 6.89 -8.85 -3.37
CA LEU A 762 7.41 -7.54 -3.01
C LEU A 762 7.70 -7.48 -1.52
N GLY A 763 8.83 -6.87 -1.17
CA GLY A 763 9.13 -6.45 0.20
C GLY A 763 9.73 -5.06 0.26
N ARG A 764 9.75 -4.47 1.46
CA ARG A 764 10.25 -3.12 1.73
C ARG A 764 11.27 -3.15 2.87
N LEU A 765 12.42 -2.51 2.68
CA LEU A 765 13.26 -2.04 3.78
C LEU A 765 12.83 -0.61 4.10
N PRO A 766 12.00 -0.40 5.15
CA PRO A 766 11.51 0.93 5.49
C PRO A 766 12.64 1.69 6.17
N ALA A 767 13.63 2.19 5.43
CA ALA A 767 14.75 2.93 6.00
C ALA A 767 14.47 4.43 5.95
N SER A 768 14.67 5.11 7.08
CA SER A 768 14.59 6.56 7.21
C SER A 768 15.96 7.25 7.13
N SER A 769 17.05 6.47 7.06
CA SER A 769 18.42 6.99 6.91
C SER A 769 19.36 5.95 6.28
N ALA A 770 20.50 6.44 5.77
CA ALA A 770 21.56 5.57 5.23
C ALA A 770 22.10 4.57 6.27
N ALA A 771 22.20 4.99 7.53
CA ALA A 771 22.65 4.14 8.63
C ALA A 771 21.68 2.97 8.91
N GLU A 772 20.37 3.19 8.77
CA GLU A 772 19.37 2.12 8.88
C GLU A 772 19.46 1.14 7.72
N VAL A 773 19.73 1.63 6.49
CA VAL A 773 20.00 0.74 5.34
C VAL A 773 21.21 -0.14 5.63
N ASP A 774 22.33 0.44 6.07
CA ASP A 774 23.55 -0.31 6.39
C ASP A 774 23.32 -1.36 7.49
N ALA A 775 22.56 -1.01 8.53
CA ALA A 775 22.22 -1.92 9.62
C ALA A 775 21.36 -3.10 9.13
N MET A 776 20.35 -2.85 8.30
CA MET A 776 19.51 -3.90 7.73
C MET A 776 20.29 -4.77 6.73
N VAL A 777 21.10 -4.18 5.85
CA VAL A 777 21.97 -4.91 4.91
C VAL A 777 22.93 -5.83 5.64
N THR A 778 23.60 -5.33 6.68
CA THR A 778 24.49 -6.13 7.52
C THR A 778 23.74 -7.28 8.19
N LYS A 779 22.54 -7.00 8.71
CA LYS A 779 21.70 -8.00 9.37
C LYS A 779 21.27 -9.12 8.40
N LEU A 780 20.79 -8.76 7.22
CA LEU A 780 20.31 -9.69 6.20
C LEU A 780 21.43 -10.59 5.66
N THR A 781 22.59 -10.00 5.35
CA THR A 781 23.76 -10.74 4.84
C THR A 781 24.35 -11.67 5.90
N ALA A 782 24.52 -11.18 7.15
CA ALA A 782 25.05 -11.98 8.24
C ALA A 782 24.16 -13.19 8.60
N TYR A 783 22.84 -13.05 8.51
CA TYR A 783 21.89 -14.14 8.75
C TYR A 783 22.13 -15.35 7.84
N GLU A 784 22.44 -15.11 6.56
CA GLU A 784 22.62 -16.19 5.58
C GLU A 784 24.08 -16.63 5.40
N GLN A 785 25.06 -15.74 5.64
CA GLN A 785 26.48 -16.06 5.50
C GLN A 785 27.08 -16.64 6.78
N SER A 786 26.60 -16.19 7.94
CA SER A 786 27.14 -16.50 9.27
C SER A 786 26.05 -17.00 10.20
N THR A 787 25.16 -17.85 9.68
CA THR A 787 24.01 -18.38 10.40
C THR A 787 24.42 -19.02 11.73
N PRO A 788 23.93 -18.54 12.89
CA PRO A 788 24.24 -19.15 14.17
C PRO A 788 23.77 -20.61 14.22
N ALA A 789 24.61 -21.50 14.75
CA ALA A 789 24.21 -22.89 15.02
C ALA A 789 23.16 -22.95 16.15
N GLY A 790 22.41 -24.05 16.21
CA GLY A 790 21.50 -24.35 17.31
C GLY A 790 20.12 -24.82 16.85
N THR A 791 19.31 -25.23 17.83
CA THR A 791 17.97 -25.80 17.64
C THR A 791 16.92 -24.77 17.23
N TRP A 792 17.24 -23.47 17.28
CA TRP A 792 16.35 -22.39 16.86
C TRP A 792 15.85 -22.56 15.42
N ARG A 793 16.67 -23.18 14.56
CA ARG A 793 16.36 -23.50 13.16
C ARG A 793 15.29 -24.58 12.98
N ALA A 794 15.00 -25.34 14.03
CA ALA A 794 13.96 -26.36 14.09
C ALA A 794 12.79 -25.95 15.00
N ARG A 795 12.77 -24.72 15.49
CA ARG A 795 11.77 -24.23 16.44
C ARG A 795 10.89 -23.17 15.79
N VAL A 796 9.58 -23.37 15.88
CA VAL A 796 8.55 -22.40 15.49
C VAL A 796 7.79 -22.01 16.75
N THR A 797 7.75 -20.71 17.04
CA THR A 797 6.99 -20.18 18.19
C THR A 797 5.64 -19.68 17.74
N PHE A 798 4.58 -20.17 18.38
CA PHE A 798 3.19 -19.78 18.15
C PHE A 798 2.71 -18.99 19.36
N VAL A 799 2.47 -17.70 19.17
CA VAL A 799 1.89 -16.81 20.17
C VAL A 799 0.43 -16.58 19.79
N ALA A 800 -0.50 -16.79 20.72
CA ALA A 800 -1.92 -16.59 20.44
C ALA A 800 -2.63 -15.87 21.57
N ASP A 801 -3.51 -14.96 21.18
CA ASP A 801 -4.42 -14.24 22.07
C ASP A 801 -5.62 -15.11 22.49
N ASN A 802 -6.48 -14.58 23.36
CA ASN A 802 -7.55 -15.34 23.99
C ASN A 802 -8.73 -15.67 23.06
N ALA A 803 -9.31 -16.86 23.21
CA ALA A 803 -10.59 -17.18 22.56
C ALA A 803 -11.82 -16.72 23.37
N TYR A 804 -11.63 -16.55 24.68
CA TYR A 804 -12.68 -16.18 25.63
C TYR A 804 -12.14 -15.14 26.59
N LEU A 805 -12.99 -14.17 26.93
CA LEU A 805 -12.74 -13.18 27.96
C LEU A 805 -12.77 -13.84 29.35
N GLU A 806 -12.28 -13.14 30.37
CA GLU A 806 -12.25 -13.62 31.76
C GLU A 806 -13.65 -14.03 32.29
N ASN A 807 -14.71 -13.39 31.79
CA ASN A 807 -16.10 -13.70 32.14
C ASN A 807 -16.69 -14.92 31.39
N GLY A 808 -15.87 -15.67 30.66
CA GLY A 808 -16.29 -16.86 29.91
C GLY A 808 -16.99 -16.58 28.58
N ASN A 809 -17.22 -15.31 28.23
CA ASN A 809 -17.79 -14.96 26.93
C ASN A 809 -16.74 -15.09 25.82
N PRO A 810 -17.13 -15.51 24.60
CA PRO A 810 -16.22 -15.54 23.47
C PRO A 810 -15.65 -14.16 23.13
N ASP A 811 -14.41 -14.13 22.65
CA ASP A 811 -13.86 -12.94 22.00
C ASP A 811 -14.60 -12.69 20.67
N GLY A 812 -15.03 -11.45 20.45
CA GLY A 812 -15.78 -11.07 19.25
C GLY A 812 -14.97 -11.23 17.96
N ALA A 813 -13.64 -11.10 18.01
CA ALA A 813 -12.77 -11.19 16.85
C ALA A 813 -12.38 -12.64 16.48
N GLY A 814 -12.70 -13.62 17.34
CA GLY A 814 -12.60 -15.04 17.02
C GLY A 814 -11.74 -15.85 17.99
N ASN A 815 -11.55 -17.14 17.67
CA ASN A 815 -10.75 -18.06 18.47
C ASN A 815 -9.31 -18.12 17.96
N PHE A 816 -8.46 -17.21 18.46
CA PHE A 816 -7.10 -17.04 17.97
C PHE A 816 -6.20 -18.26 18.18
N TRP A 817 -6.25 -18.90 19.35
CA TRP A 817 -5.42 -20.08 19.60
C TRP A 817 -5.82 -21.27 18.73
N ALA A 818 -7.09 -21.42 18.36
CA ALA A 818 -7.53 -22.48 17.45
C ALA A 818 -6.97 -22.29 16.03
N TYR A 819 -6.96 -21.06 15.51
CA TYR A 819 -6.30 -20.76 14.22
C TYR A 819 -4.80 -21.07 14.29
N SER A 820 -4.13 -20.64 15.37
CA SER A 820 -2.72 -20.92 15.58
C SER A 820 -2.42 -22.44 15.67
N ASP A 821 -3.25 -23.19 16.38
CA ASP A 821 -3.04 -24.62 16.59
C ASP A 821 -3.42 -25.48 15.37
N ALA A 822 -4.31 -25.01 14.49
CA ALA A 822 -4.61 -25.68 13.23
C ALA A 822 -3.36 -25.85 12.34
N ILE A 823 -2.37 -24.96 12.50
CA ILE A 823 -1.04 -25.07 11.89
C ILE A 823 -0.10 -25.86 12.81
N ALA A 824 0.02 -25.46 14.09
CA ALA A 824 1.01 -26.01 15.01
C ALA A 824 0.84 -27.51 15.33
N ALA A 825 -0.38 -28.05 15.21
CA ALA A 825 -0.69 -29.45 15.49
C ALA A 825 -0.75 -30.33 14.23
N ASN A 826 -0.75 -29.74 13.03
CA ASN A 826 -0.94 -30.47 11.78
C ASN A 826 0.40 -30.73 11.06
N PRO A 827 0.83 -32.01 10.92
CA PRO A 827 2.09 -32.36 10.25
C PRO A 827 2.20 -31.91 8.79
N TYR A 828 1.09 -31.58 8.13
CA TYR A 828 1.09 -31.00 6.79
C TYR A 828 1.72 -29.60 6.78
N TYR A 829 1.32 -28.74 7.72
CA TYR A 829 1.81 -27.37 7.83
C TYR A 829 3.10 -27.28 8.66
N LEU A 830 3.28 -28.15 9.66
CA LEU A 830 4.47 -28.19 10.49
C LEU A 830 4.97 -29.63 10.69
N PRO A 831 6.01 -30.06 9.96
CA PRO A 831 6.54 -31.41 10.05
C PRO A 831 7.01 -31.75 11.47
N THR A 832 6.88 -33.03 11.86
CA THR A 832 7.24 -33.52 13.20
C THR A 832 8.72 -33.36 13.56
N SER A 833 9.58 -33.08 12.58
CA SER A 833 10.99 -32.70 12.80
C SER A 833 11.17 -31.30 13.39
N TYR A 834 10.11 -30.50 13.45
CA TYR A 834 10.10 -29.17 14.04
C TYR A 834 9.36 -29.16 15.38
N GLN A 835 9.83 -28.31 16.29
CA GLN A 835 9.20 -28.07 17.58
C GLN A 835 8.20 -26.92 17.48
N ALA A 836 6.92 -27.23 17.71
CA ALA A 836 5.89 -26.23 17.99
C ALA A 836 6.01 -25.74 19.44
N HIS A 837 6.45 -24.51 19.64
CA HIS A 837 6.47 -23.87 20.95
C HIS A 837 5.25 -22.96 21.12
N ARG A 838 4.30 -23.35 21.99
CA ARG A 838 3.03 -22.64 22.19
C ARG A 838 3.13 -21.65 23.34
N ILE A 839 2.71 -20.42 23.09
CA ILE A 839 2.52 -19.35 24.06
C ILE A 839 1.09 -18.83 23.89
N TYR A 840 0.14 -19.53 24.50
CA TYR A 840 -1.29 -19.22 24.35
C TYR A 840 -1.80 -18.52 25.60
N TYR A 841 -2.45 -17.37 25.39
CA TYR A 841 -3.12 -16.61 26.44
C TYR A 841 -4.53 -17.16 26.68
N ASN A 842 -4.85 -17.46 27.94
CA ASN A 842 -6.19 -17.86 28.35
C ASN A 842 -6.52 -17.26 29.72
N PRO A 843 -7.20 -16.09 29.76
CA PRO A 843 -7.64 -15.48 31.01
C PRO A 843 -8.91 -16.12 31.57
N CYS A 844 -9.60 -16.96 30.79
CA CYS A 844 -10.82 -17.62 31.22
C CYS A 844 -10.52 -18.87 32.07
N ASP A 845 -10.95 -18.89 33.33
CA ASP A 845 -10.73 -20.03 34.23
C ASP A 845 -11.59 -21.24 33.82
N PRO A 846 -10.98 -22.36 33.37
CA PRO A 846 -11.73 -23.54 32.97
C PRO A 846 -12.44 -24.27 34.12
N ASN A 847 -12.09 -23.97 35.38
CA ASN A 847 -12.81 -24.52 36.53
C ASN A 847 -14.18 -23.84 36.74
N VAL A 848 -14.30 -22.59 36.32
CA VAL A 848 -15.55 -21.81 36.35
C VAL A 848 -16.31 -21.98 35.04
N TYR A 849 -15.59 -21.96 33.92
CA TYR A 849 -16.13 -22.05 32.57
C TYR A 849 -15.48 -23.22 31.81
N PRO A 850 -15.98 -24.47 31.97
CA PRO A 850 -15.36 -25.65 31.37
C PRO A 850 -15.14 -25.58 29.86
N HIS A 851 -15.94 -24.79 29.13
CA HIS A 851 -15.79 -24.56 27.69
C HIS A 851 -14.55 -23.74 27.31
N CYS A 852 -13.87 -23.10 28.26
CA CYS A 852 -12.62 -22.38 28.06
C CYS A 852 -11.37 -23.26 28.19
N ALA A 853 -11.50 -24.56 28.48
CA ALA A 853 -10.35 -25.44 28.69
C ALA A 853 -9.50 -25.60 27.42
N LEU A 854 -8.18 -25.41 27.55
CA LEU A 854 -7.21 -25.68 26.50
C LEU A 854 -6.53 -27.04 26.74
N PRO A 855 -6.25 -27.82 25.68
CA PRO A 855 -5.55 -29.10 25.79
C PRO A 855 -4.01 -28.94 25.94
N TYR A 856 -3.53 -27.70 26.08
CA TYR A 856 -2.11 -27.35 26.12
C TYR A 856 -1.81 -26.47 27.35
N PRO A 857 -0.54 -26.38 27.80
CA PRO A 857 -0.14 -25.34 28.75
C PRO A 857 -0.47 -23.94 28.21
N TYR A 858 -0.98 -23.08 29.08
CA TYR A 858 -1.39 -21.72 28.76
C TYR A 858 -0.94 -20.73 29.83
N TYR A 859 -0.97 -19.45 29.48
CA TYR A 859 -0.63 -18.32 30.35
C TYR A 859 -1.91 -17.56 30.72
N THR A 860 -2.02 -17.13 31.97
CA THR A 860 -3.25 -16.48 32.47
C THR A 860 -3.13 -14.97 32.59
N THR A 861 -1.91 -14.41 32.48
CA THR A 861 -1.70 -12.96 32.52
C THR A 861 -0.88 -12.46 31.31
N PRO A 862 -1.13 -11.23 30.84
CA PRO A 862 -0.35 -10.62 29.76
C PRO A 862 1.16 -10.57 30.03
N ASP A 863 1.58 -10.27 31.27
CA ASP A 863 3.01 -10.20 31.62
C ASP A 863 3.73 -11.53 31.47
N GLN A 864 3.04 -12.65 31.76
CA GLN A 864 3.60 -13.98 31.55
C GLN A 864 3.79 -14.27 30.05
N VAL A 865 2.79 -13.91 29.23
CA VAL A 865 2.85 -14.05 27.77
C VAL A 865 3.98 -13.20 27.19
N ARG A 866 4.09 -11.94 27.61
CA ARG A 866 5.17 -11.03 27.21
C ARG A 866 6.54 -11.61 27.58
N THR A 867 6.73 -12.02 28.83
CA THR A 867 7.99 -12.62 29.30
C THR A 867 8.37 -13.86 28.49
N ALA A 868 7.41 -14.77 28.26
CA ALA A 868 7.63 -15.98 27.46
C ALA A 868 7.96 -15.64 26.00
N THR A 869 7.29 -14.65 25.43
CA THR A 869 7.50 -14.19 24.05
C THR A 869 8.91 -13.63 23.86
N LEU A 870 9.37 -12.73 24.75
CA LEU A 870 10.72 -12.18 24.70
C LEU A 870 11.78 -13.27 24.91
N ALA A 871 11.55 -14.21 25.83
CA ALA A 871 12.45 -15.34 26.04
C ALA A 871 12.54 -16.23 24.79
N ALA A 872 11.42 -16.49 24.11
CA ALA A 872 11.38 -17.29 22.90
C ALA A 872 12.10 -16.61 21.72
N ILE A 873 11.93 -15.29 21.55
CA ILE A 873 12.64 -14.50 20.54
C ILE A 873 14.14 -14.51 20.83
N ASN A 874 14.56 -14.19 22.06
CA ASN A 874 15.98 -14.15 22.47
C ASN A 874 16.68 -15.51 22.37
N THR A 875 15.97 -16.60 22.68
CA THR A 875 16.50 -17.96 22.50
C THR A 875 16.68 -18.30 21.03
N GLY A 876 15.77 -17.79 20.17
CA GLY A 876 15.73 -17.95 18.74
C GLY A 876 14.62 -18.91 18.29
N SER A 877 13.91 -18.52 17.23
CA SER A 877 12.97 -19.36 16.46
C SER A 877 13.13 -19.02 15.00
N VAL A 878 12.93 -19.97 14.08
CA VAL A 878 13.02 -19.68 12.64
C VAL A 878 11.79 -18.90 12.16
N ILE A 879 10.64 -19.17 12.77
CA ILE A 879 9.39 -18.45 12.57
C ILE A 879 8.80 -18.11 13.95
N VAL A 880 8.31 -16.89 14.10
CA VAL A 880 7.42 -16.48 15.19
C VAL A 880 6.09 -16.14 14.57
N ASN A 881 5.05 -16.91 14.88
CA ASN A 881 3.71 -16.74 14.36
C ASN A 881 2.81 -16.17 15.45
N TYR A 882 2.26 -14.99 15.23
CA TYR A 882 1.32 -14.34 16.14
C TYR A 882 -0.08 -14.31 15.53
N VAL A 883 -1.08 -14.73 16.30
CA VAL A 883 -2.51 -14.65 15.93
C VAL A 883 -3.27 -14.00 17.08
N GLY A 884 -3.89 -12.84 16.86
CA GLY A 884 -4.54 -12.11 17.94
C GLY A 884 -4.93 -10.68 17.58
N HIS A 885 -5.30 -9.89 18.60
CA HIS A 885 -5.48 -8.44 18.45
C HIS A 885 -4.15 -7.71 18.29
N GLY A 886 -4.17 -6.53 17.69
CA GLY A 886 -2.96 -5.78 17.38
C GLY A 886 -3.25 -4.31 17.17
N SER A 887 -2.23 -3.51 17.38
CA SER A 887 -2.18 -2.11 17.00
C SER A 887 -0.84 -1.80 16.37
N MET A 888 -0.70 -0.57 15.87
CA MET A 888 0.53 -0.09 15.25
C MET A 888 1.79 -0.41 16.06
N THR A 889 1.75 -0.28 17.39
CA THR A 889 2.95 -0.33 18.24
C THR A 889 3.05 -1.57 19.13
N GLN A 890 2.06 -2.48 19.09
CA GLN A 890 2.05 -3.67 19.94
C GLN A 890 1.08 -4.78 19.51
N TRP A 891 1.36 -5.99 20.00
CA TRP A 891 0.42 -7.11 20.00
C TRP A 891 -0.48 -7.08 21.25
N ALA A 892 -1.80 -7.15 21.04
CA ALA A 892 -2.86 -7.22 22.06
C ALA A 892 -2.54 -6.43 23.35
N HIS A 893 -2.50 -7.13 24.49
CA HIS A 893 -2.20 -6.60 25.83
C HIS A 893 -0.70 -6.34 26.06
N SER A 894 -0.02 -5.78 25.05
CA SER A 894 1.44 -5.58 25.02
C SER A 894 2.23 -6.90 25.18
N PHE A 895 1.78 -7.98 24.54
CA PHE A 895 2.54 -9.25 24.50
C PHE A 895 3.90 -9.07 23.83
N PHE A 896 3.99 -8.11 22.92
CA PHE A 896 5.22 -7.63 22.32
C PHE A 896 4.98 -6.20 21.85
N ALA A 897 5.80 -5.24 22.27
CA ALA A 897 5.61 -3.83 21.96
C ALA A 897 6.91 -3.15 21.48
N ASN A 898 6.80 -1.93 20.97
CA ASN A 898 7.95 -1.13 20.55
C ASN A 898 9.07 -1.05 21.60
N ALA A 899 8.74 -0.90 22.88
CA ALA A 899 9.73 -0.84 23.96
C ALA A 899 10.51 -2.16 24.13
N ASP A 900 9.88 -3.30 23.80
CA ASP A 900 10.51 -4.62 23.92
C ASP A 900 11.53 -4.88 22.82
N VAL A 901 11.30 -4.37 21.60
CA VAL A 901 12.25 -4.46 20.48
C VAL A 901 13.63 -3.95 20.90
N ASP A 902 13.65 -2.92 21.77
CA ASP A 902 14.89 -2.30 22.23
C ASP A 902 15.69 -3.17 23.20
N THR A 903 15.07 -4.21 23.75
CA THR A 903 15.66 -5.12 24.74
C THR A 903 16.10 -6.46 24.11
N LEU A 904 15.81 -6.69 22.83
CA LEU A 904 16.11 -7.94 22.15
C LEU A 904 17.62 -8.20 22.06
N THR A 905 17.99 -9.45 22.32
CA THR A 905 19.36 -9.98 22.39
C THR A 905 19.52 -11.27 21.55
N ASN A 906 18.61 -11.51 20.60
CA ASN A 906 18.60 -12.73 19.79
C ASN A 906 19.75 -12.83 18.76
N GLY A 907 20.57 -11.78 18.61
CA GLY A 907 21.66 -11.75 17.64
C GLY A 907 21.14 -12.04 16.23
N TYR A 908 21.92 -12.79 15.43
CA TYR A 908 21.49 -13.24 14.10
C TYR A 908 20.59 -14.49 14.10
N LYS A 909 19.98 -14.87 15.23
CA LYS A 909 18.89 -15.87 15.28
C LYS A 909 17.56 -15.18 14.97
N LEU A 910 17.47 -14.65 13.75
CA LEU A 910 16.39 -13.76 13.34
C LEU A 910 15.18 -14.57 12.85
N PRO A 911 14.00 -14.45 13.50
CA PRO A 911 12.79 -15.06 12.99
C PRO A 911 12.26 -14.29 11.78
N VAL A 912 11.53 -14.99 10.91
CA VAL A 912 10.45 -14.35 10.15
C VAL A 912 9.25 -14.26 11.07
N MET A 913 8.72 -13.05 11.27
CA MET A 913 7.52 -12.83 12.07
C MET A 913 6.29 -12.78 11.16
N LEU A 914 5.31 -13.62 11.47
CA LEU A 914 4.03 -13.71 10.80
C LEU A 914 2.99 -13.09 11.73
N ASP A 915 2.69 -11.82 11.51
CA ASP A 915 1.81 -11.03 12.35
C ASP A 915 0.40 -11.09 11.77
N MET A 916 -0.36 -12.13 12.12
CA MET A 916 -1.73 -12.36 11.64
C MET A 916 -2.74 -11.50 12.42
N THR A 917 -2.51 -10.19 12.40
CA THR A 917 -3.20 -9.19 13.22
C THR A 917 -3.31 -7.84 12.50
N CYS A 918 -3.96 -6.85 13.12
CA CYS A 918 -4.16 -5.50 12.58
C CYS A 918 -2.94 -4.59 12.80
N ASP A 919 -2.71 -3.67 11.87
CA ASP A 919 -1.82 -2.49 11.95
C ASP A 919 -0.33 -2.69 12.28
N THR A 920 0.18 -3.90 12.55
CA THR A 920 1.61 -4.08 12.91
C THR A 920 2.58 -3.80 11.76
N GLY A 921 2.09 -3.87 10.52
CA GLY A 921 2.79 -3.48 9.30
C GLY A 921 2.54 -2.03 8.90
N PHE A 922 1.86 -1.21 9.70
CA PHE A 922 1.56 0.19 9.40
C PHE A 922 2.81 1.07 9.53
N TYR A 923 3.67 1.02 8.50
CA TYR A 923 4.90 1.80 8.40
C TYR A 923 4.66 3.27 8.04
N THR A 924 3.41 3.63 7.70
CA THR A 924 3.10 4.97 7.16
C THR A 924 2.78 6.03 8.22
N TYR A 925 3.11 5.79 9.48
CA TYR A 925 2.86 6.79 10.52
C TYR A 925 3.94 7.88 10.48
N PRO A 926 3.58 9.16 10.32
CA PRO A 926 4.53 10.25 10.03
C PRO A 926 5.41 10.68 11.21
N LYS A 927 5.24 10.10 12.41
CA LYS A 927 6.04 10.43 13.60
C LYS A 927 7.24 9.48 13.68
N PRO A 928 8.49 9.93 13.41
CA PRO A 928 9.65 9.03 13.33
C PRO A 928 10.00 8.36 14.66
N THR A 929 9.57 8.93 15.79
CA THR A 929 9.78 8.36 17.14
C THR A 929 8.76 7.29 17.52
N LEU A 930 7.69 7.12 16.71
CA LEU A 930 6.63 6.15 16.95
C LEU A 930 6.41 5.26 15.71
N PRO A 931 7.45 4.53 15.24
CA PRO A 931 7.32 3.63 14.10
C PRO A 931 6.37 2.47 14.41
N GLY A 932 5.88 1.80 13.37
CA GLY A 932 5.16 0.54 13.52
C GLY A 932 6.05 -0.52 14.18
N VAL A 933 5.45 -1.45 14.94
CA VAL A 933 6.22 -2.49 15.64
C VAL A 933 6.95 -3.41 14.67
N GLY A 934 6.36 -3.70 13.50
CA GLY A 934 7.03 -4.45 12.45
C GLY A 934 8.24 -3.72 11.87
N GLU A 935 8.07 -2.42 11.59
CA GLU A 935 9.09 -1.51 11.06
C GLU A 935 10.29 -1.38 12.03
N LYS A 936 10.02 -1.12 13.31
CA LYS A 936 11.04 -1.04 14.36
C LYS A 936 11.84 -2.34 14.47
N ASN A 937 11.16 -3.48 14.34
CA ASN A 937 11.78 -4.80 14.49
C ASN A 937 12.71 -5.16 13.32
N VAL A 938 12.34 -4.80 12.09
CA VAL A 938 13.23 -4.97 10.91
C VAL A 938 14.38 -3.97 10.89
N ARG A 939 14.20 -2.76 11.44
CA ARG A 939 15.29 -1.77 11.59
C ARG A 939 16.31 -2.13 12.66
N ARG A 940 15.91 -2.90 13.69
CA ARG A 940 16.78 -3.23 14.84
C ARG A 940 18.11 -3.82 14.40
N ALA A 941 19.21 -3.11 14.69
CA ALA A 941 20.55 -3.54 14.34
C ALA A 941 20.97 -4.81 15.11
N GLY A 942 21.48 -5.82 14.39
CA GLY A 942 22.03 -7.05 14.96
C GLY A 942 21.06 -7.95 15.74
N ASN A 943 19.79 -7.57 15.89
CA ASN A 943 18.75 -8.26 16.66
C ASN A 943 17.39 -8.06 15.96
N GLY A 944 16.31 -8.49 16.61
CA GLY A 944 14.96 -8.30 16.08
C GLY A 944 14.59 -9.35 15.04
N ALA A 945 13.85 -8.95 14.02
CA ALA A 945 13.33 -9.83 12.98
C ALA A 945 14.18 -9.78 11.71
N LEU A 946 14.13 -10.89 10.96
CA LEU A 946 14.65 -10.97 9.59
C LEU A 946 13.71 -10.25 8.64
N ALA A 947 12.42 -10.49 8.83
CA ALA A 947 11.30 -9.88 8.13
C ALA A 947 10.04 -9.97 9.00
N VAL A 948 9.10 -9.07 8.76
CA VAL A 948 7.77 -9.05 9.37
C VAL A 948 6.75 -9.02 8.24
N TRP A 949 5.82 -9.97 8.22
CA TRP A 949 4.67 -9.95 7.32
C TRP A 949 3.42 -9.62 8.13
N GLY A 950 2.91 -8.40 7.95
CA GLY A 950 1.84 -7.84 8.77
C GLY A 950 0.96 -6.85 8.01
N ALA A 951 -0.19 -6.52 8.60
CA ALA A 951 -1.21 -5.67 7.98
C ALA A 951 -0.92 -4.17 8.15
N THR A 952 -1.20 -3.37 7.13
CA THR A 952 -1.25 -1.91 7.16
C THR A 952 -2.63 -1.38 7.59
N ALA A 953 -3.63 -2.24 7.74
CA ALA A 953 -5.01 -1.87 8.03
C ALA A 953 -5.67 -2.88 8.98
N TRP A 954 -6.99 -2.75 9.15
CA TRP A 954 -7.79 -3.70 9.93
C TRP A 954 -8.21 -4.88 9.06
N GLY A 955 -8.28 -6.04 9.69
CA GLY A 955 -8.63 -7.28 9.00
C GLY A 955 -9.32 -8.27 9.91
N TYR A 956 -9.78 -9.36 9.31
CA TYR A 956 -10.47 -10.45 10.00
C TYR A 956 -9.55 -11.65 10.15
N ALA A 957 -9.53 -12.24 11.34
CA ALA A 957 -8.71 -13.41 11.64
C ALA A 957 -8.95 -14.59 10.68
N SER A 958 -10.18 -14.73 10.15
CA SER A 958 -10.51 -15.76 9.16
C SER A 958 -9.77 -15.58 7.83
N GLY A 959 -9.57 -14.34 7.37
CA GLY A 959 -8.76 -14.07 6.18
C GLY A 959 -7.27 -14.29 6.45
N HIS A 960 -6.82 -13.89 7.65
CA HIS A 960 -5.42 -14.07 8.07
C HIS A 960 -5.04 -15.56 8.18
N ASP A 961 -5.97 -16.44 8.58
CA ASP A 961 -5.73 -17.89 8.65
C ASP A 961 -5.28 -18.47 7.31
N TYR A 962 -5.90 -18.07 6.20
CA TYR A 962 -5.49 -18.53 4.86
C TYR A 962 -4.11 -18.01 4.45
N LEU A 963 -3.81 -16.74 4.73
CA LEU A 963 -2.48 -16.17 4.51
C LEU A 963 -1.43 -16.98 5.27
N ASN A 964 -1.71 -17.29 6.54
CA ASN A 964 -0.82 -18.03 7.42
C ASN A 964 -0.60 -19.46 6.94
N ARG A 965 -1.68 -20.22 6.69
CA ARG A 965 -1.61 -21.60 6.20
C ARG A 965 -0.84 -21.70 4.90
N GLY A 966 -1.09 -20.79 3.95
CA GLY A 966 -0.39 -20.82 2.66
C GLY A 966 1.10 -20.50 2.80
N PHE A 967 1.50 -19.66 3.76
CA PHE A 967 2.92 -19.46 4.07
C PHE A 967 3.57 -20.75 4.61
N PHE A 968 2.95 -21.40 5.60
CA PHE A 968 3.46 -22.65 6.18
C PHE A 968 3.48 -23.80 5.17
N GLU A 969 2.43 -23.92 4.35
CA GLU A 969 2.37 -24.86 3.23
C GLU A 969 3.55 -24.63 2.28
N SER A 970 3.73 -23.40 1.80
CA SER A 970 4.85 -23.06 0.92
C SER A 970 6.20 -23.46 1.51
N VAL A 971 6.43 -23.16 2.79
CA VAL A 971 7.72 -23.38 3.44
C VAL A 971 7.98 -24.85 3.74
N PHE A 972 7.04 -25.52 4.40
CA PHE A 972 7.28 -26.83 4.97
C PHE A 972 6.75 -27.98 4.11
N HIS A 973 5.71 -27.76 3.33
CA HIS A 973 5.17 -28.76 2.42
C HIS A 973 5.85 -28.69 1.04
N ASN A 974 5.89 -27.48 0.44
CA ASN A 974 6.45 -27.28 -0.91
C ASN A 974 7.98 -27.07 -0.90
N GLY A 975 8.57 -26.86 0.28
CA GLY A 975 10.03 -26.75 0.45
C GLY A 975 10.62 -25.42 -0.01
N GLU A 976 9.79 -24.39 -0.22
CA GLU A 976 10.26 -23.04 -0.52
C GLU A 976 10.97 -22.45 0.70
N ARG A 977 12.12 -21.80 0.49
CA ARG A 977 12.88 -21.17 1.56
C ARG A 977 12.85 -19.65 1.49
N ARG A 978 12.51 -19.06 0.35
CA ARG A 978 12.44 -17.62 0.17
C ARG A 978 11.12 -17.08 0.73
N ILE A 979 11.22 -15.97 1.45
CA ILE A 979 10.06 -15.37 2.13
C ILE A 979 9.04 -14.84 1.13
N GLY A 980 9.49 -14.14 0.07
CA GLY A 980 8.61 -13.54 -0.92
C GLY A 980 7.69 -14.55 -1.62
N PRO A 981 8.20 -15.62 -2.23
CA PRO A 981 7.35 -16.67 -2.80
C PRO A 981 6.40 -17.32 -1.78
N ALA A 982 6.78 -17.44 -0.50
CA ALA A 982 5.89 -17.96 0.53
C ALA A 982 4.72 -17.02 0.84
N THR A 983 4.94 -15.69 0.85
CA THR A 983 3.82 -14.72 0.99
C THR A 983 2.90 -14.73 -0.23
N MET A 984 3.43 -15.00 -1.43
CA MET A 984 2.65 -15.17 -2.66
C MET A 984 1.70 -16.37 -2.59
N VAL A 985 2.17 -17.51 -2.06
CA VAL A 985 1.31 -18.69 -1.86
C VAL A 985 0.24 -18.41 -0.80
N GLY A 986 0.58 -17.73 0.30
CA GLY A 986 -0.40 -17.26 1.28
C GLY A 986 -1.53 -16.43 0.65
N LYS A 987 -1.18 -15.43 -0.16
CA LYS A 987 -2.15 -14.58 -0.88
C LYS A 987 -2.98 -15.36 -1.89
N ALA A 988 -2.36 -16.27 -2.64
CA ALA A 988 -3.07 -17.10 -3.59
C ALA A 988 -4.04 -18.08 -2.91
N LEU A 989 -3.69 -18.61 -1.73
CA LEU A 989 -4.57 -19.47 -0.95
C LEU A 989 -5.78 -18.71 -0.44
N LEU A 990 -5.60 -17.49 0.08
CA LEU A 990 -6.70 -16.60 0.42
C LEU A 990 -7.60 -16.32 -0.80
N TRP A 991 -7.00 -15.91 -1.93
CA TRP A 991 -7.71 -15.60 -3.16
C TRP A 991 -8.55 -16.77 -3.68
N ALA A 992 -8.02 -18.00 -3.57
CA ALA A 992 -8.72 -19.19 -3.99
C ALA A 992 -9.91 -19.52 -3.08
N ASN A 993 -9.86 -19.21 -1.78
CA ASN A 993 -10.82 -19.72 -0.78
C ASN A 993 -11.83 -18.70 -0.25
N ASP A 994 -11.48 -17.41 -0.15
CA ASP A 994 -12.38 -16.39 0.41
C ASP A 994 -12.30 -15.06 -0.37
N PRO A 995 -13.04 -14.93 -1.48
CA PRO A 995 -13.06 -13.70 -2.27
C PRO A 995 -13.67 -12.50 -1.51
N SER A 996 -14.38 -12.73 -0.39
CA SER A 996 -14.96 -11.66 0.45
C SER A 996 -13.96 -11.03 1.44
N GLN A 997 -12.75 -11.59 1.60
CA GLN A 997 -11.72 -11.09 2.52
C GLN A 997 -10.46 -10.62 1.79
N THR A 998 -10.63 -10.19 0.54
CA THR A 998 -9.52 -9.87 -0.37
C THR A 998 -8.81 -8.56 -0.06
N ASP A 999 -9.39 -7.73 0.81
CA ASP A 999 -8.73 -6.58 1.46
C ASP A 999 -7.42 -6.99 2.14
N ALA A 1000 -7.35 -8.21 2.70
CA ALA A 1000 -6.14 -8.74 3.31
C ALA A 1000 -4.99 -8.93 2.30
N MET A 1001 -5.29 -9.08 0.99
CA MET A 1001 -4.25 -9.15 -0.04
C MET A 1001 -3.55 -7.81 -0.27
N LYS A 1002 -4.28 -6.70 -0.11
CA LYS A 1002 -3.73 -5.33 -0.21
C LYS A 1002 -2.92 -4.98 1.02
N MET A 1003 -3.51 -5.17 2.21
CA MET A 1003 -2.93 -4.68 3.46
C MET A 1003 -1.72 -5.47 3.98
N PHE A 1004 -1.59 -6.76 3.66
CA PHE A 1004 -0.46 -7.56 4.14
C PHE A 1004 0.81 -7.28 3.33
N VAL A 1005 1.70 -6.50 3.92
CA VAL A 1005 2.98 -6.09 3.35
C VAL A 1005 4.14 -6.83 3.99
N LEU A 1006 5.17 -7.13 3.21
CA LEU A 1006 6.40 -7.74 3.71
C LEU A 1006 7.42 -6.65 4.02
N LEU A 1007 7.64 -6.37 5.31
CA LEU A 1007 8.76 -5.56 5.76
C LEU A 1007 9.99 -6.47 5.85
N GLY A 1008 10.98 -6.26 4.98
CA GLY A 1008 12.15 -7.11 4.82
C GLY A 1008 12.46 -7.42 3.35
N ASP A 1009 13.55 -8.15 3.14
CA ASP A 1009 13.97 -8.58 1.80
C ASP A 1009 13.22 -9.86 1.36
N PRO A 1010 12.42 -9.83 0.27
CA PRO A 1010 11.67 -10.99 -0.22
C PRO A 1010 12.56 -12.13 -0.70
N ALA A 1011 13.82 -11.85 -1.05
CA ALA A 1011 14.78 -12.87 -1.49
C ALA A 1011 15.45 -13.61 -0.32
N SER A 1012 15.28 -13.14 0.92
CA SER A 1012 15.84 -13.77 2.11
C SER A 1012 15.39 -15.21 2.26
N ARG A 1013 16.33 -16.09 2.67
CA ARG A 1013 16.09 -17.53 2.79
C ARG A 1013 16.01 -17.96 4.23
N LEU A 1014 14.89 -18.55 4.64
CA LEU A 1014 14.71 -19.22 5.93
C LEU A 1014 15.83 -20.26 6.17
N GLN A 1015 16.55 -20.11 7.27
CA GLN A 1015 17.63 -21.03 7.67
C GLN A 1015 17.06 -22.26 8.39
N LEU A 1016 16.26 -23.04 7.67
CA LEU A 1016 15.64 -24.27 8.16
C LEU A 1016 16.67 -25.32 8.62
N ALA A 1017 16.32 -26.13 9.62
CA ALA A 1017 17.12 -27.29 10.02
C ALA A 1017 17.24 -28.27 8.85
N THR A 1018 18.45 -28.79 8.60
CA THR A 1018 18.69 -29.78 7.53
C THR A 1018 18.67 -31.18 8.13
N ALA A 1019 17.86 -32.07 7.56
CA ALA A 1019 17.95 -33.49 7.89
C ALA A 1019 19.27 -34.05 7.33
N THR A 1020 20.14 -34.55 8.21
CA THR A 1020 21.37 -35.24 7.79
C THR A 1020 21.02 -36.70 7.53
N TYR A 1021 20.94 -37.10 6.27
CA TYR A 1021 20.79 -38.52 5.90
C TYR A 1021 22.18 -39.15 5.81
N LEU A 1022 22.52 -40.03 6.75
CA LEU A 1022 23.68 -40.91 6.61
C LEU A 1022 23.27 -42.09 5.70
N PRO A 1023 23.89 -42.26 4.51
CA PRO A 1023 23.59 -43.40 3.67
C PRO A 1023 23.99 -44.69 4.39
N LEU A 1024 23.02 -45.55 4.67
CA LEU A 1024 23.29 -46.89 5.18
C LEU A 1024 23.77 -47.75 4.02
N ILE A 1025 25.09 -47.91 3.87
CA ILE A 1025 25.66 -48.88 2.93
C ILE A 1025 25.59 -50.26 3.60
N LEU A 1026 24.53 -51.01 3.29
CA LEU A 1026 24.47 -52.44 3.62
C LEU A 1026 25.40 -53.19 2.67
N LYS A 1027 26.51 -53.70 3.21
CA LYS A 1027 27.41 -54.60 2.49
C LYS A 1027 26.70 -55.96 2.39
N GLY A 1028 26.26 -56.34 1.20
CA GLY A 1028 25.67 -57.66 0.94
C GLY A 1028 26.65 -58.76 1.34
N GLN A 1029 26.17 -59.71 2.15
CA GLN A 1029 26.84 -60.99 2.38
C GLN A 1029 26.36 -62.04 1.38
#